data_AF-A0A094AS89-F1
#
_entry.id   AF-A0A094AS89-F1
#
_cell.length_a   1.000
_cell.length_b   1.000
_cell.length_c   1.000
_cell.angle_alpha   90.00
_cell.angle_beta   90.00
_cell.angle_gamma   90.00
#
_symmetry.space_group_name_H-M   'P 1'
#
loop_
_entity.id
_entity.type
_entity.pdbx_description
1 polymer ?
#
loop_
_entity_poly.entity_id
_entity_poly.type
_entity_poly.pdbx_seq_one_letter_code
_entity_poly.pdbx_strand_id
1 'polypeptide(L)'
;MPKTRTGCKTCRIRRVKCDEEKPFCARCLKFGADCEGYEVGVRLNASTKLGPKKIIPQKRHHQESLLSSIGRVPFTVVFRDNREYSYFLYFQQEATFDISSHFDQTLFTHVIIQSSWNEPSLRQLAASLGALHKAKGPKTLNLPKEETDPHRQYAFQQYGRALKGVQARISADKYRDATRVALVASLLIYCFENIYGDLDSALRHLESALQLMQKQLARTNRRYKHSNNSSPNSNLEDDLVAAFFRLDSGLLSRDNICDAKSSGSRLGMHYLKDICEIPKKFNTISEARNCLENIQLPAIPSLANDLAQIKGSSLPRNIDKKARDIYTTMSSQLRHWRVAFASLYAETLTPKGKKDAIAAATLRVRALSTELASQRVCCREPSSLCFLNIESREIVDLSKFVATDPSFLKSFVLDCGIVPGLSTVVAACIDMSIRKEALQVLKDIVPRREGVWDSLTAVKFGERCMESVAAPLPRLVLHDHVNRGSIDPRGITESWLKNLQIKISQNQLRDISELFIDECWWRDIVALSWNITTKCGKNEISQYLQSQAAKSGFGQFNVVDQGALQPRLSDMGGLIWIESGFTFENKAGTGRGIVRLANVGASQWKAWIVHTNLDELKEFQEQSPQGKSNGCKPTDTQVLIIGAGQSGLALAARLKSLSVSALIVDKSPQICDSWRQRYESIKSHTPRYTDHFPYLDYPSDYPDFLTRNHIISWMEHYQKVMDLNVEFSSAVGKIDYNYSSHQYTVAIKSQDGNERVVTSRHLVLATGLISSDPLRPEFENESSFIGQIYHSIAHRSASLIPDLGAKKVVIIGAGTSAFDIAQDFVNCGAKDVTMIQRSPMFISSLEAQDKFVLAGWQMMPINDADLAGSSFPLPIALTLFVGTTQMMAQHDAKLLSGLEKAGLSVKRGEDGIGVLHHQLLKGGHYYLDQGACQMIVDGKIKIKRSQEGVKGFDQNAVILADGTIIEANIVIVATGFKRSSDMAERIMGEEFMAKVGNVGELDEEKERIAWWRPTAVPGFWYMTGSFLWSRSFSKPLALQIKAAEEGLNPDYYLG
;
A
#
# COMPACT_ATOMS: atom_id res chain seq x y z
N MET A 1 -16.56 40.93 -48.08
CA MET A 1 -16.27 41.60 -46.78
C MET A 1 -14.82 41.35 -46.39
N PRO A 2 -14.06 42.34 -45.89
CA PRO A 2 -12.61 42.24 -45.80
C PRO A 2 -12.19 41.24 -44.71
N LYS A 3 -11.27 40.33 -45.07
CA LYS A 3 -10.71 39.29 -44.19
C LYS A 3 -9.72 39.94 -43.22
N THR A 4 -9.95 39.84 -41.92
CA THR A 4 -8.94 40.24 -40.93
C THR A 4 -7.87 39.15 -40.82
N ARG A 5 -6.58 39.49 -41.00
CA ARG A 5 -5.45 38.54 -40.87
C ARG A 5 -5.24 38.09 -39.43
N THR A 6 -5.81 38.81 -38.48
CA THR A 6 -5.65 38.68 -37.02
C THR A 6 -6.82 37.96 -36.35
N GLY A 7 -7.79 37.45 -37.10
CA GLY A 7 -8.92 36.68 -36.55
C GLY A 7 -8.53 35.30 -36.01
N CYS A 8 -9.37 34.73 -35.14
CA CYS A 8 -9.13 33.40 -34.58
C CYS A 8 -9.12 32.32 -35.68
N LYS A 9 -8.42 31.22 -35.43
CA LYS A 9 -8.28 30.10 -36.38
C LYS A 9 -9.64 29.57 -36.83
N THR A 10 -10.57 29.34 -35.90
CA THR A 10 -11.92 28.84 -36.21
C THR A 10 -12.70 29.77 -37.15
N CYS A 11 -12.68 31.09 -36.92
CA CYS A 11 -13.33 32.05 -37.83
C CYS A 11 -12.64 32.16 -39.18
N ARG A 12 -11.30 32.03 -39.23
CA ARG A 12 -10.53 32.03 -40.49
C ARG A 12 -10.84 30.80 -41.34
N ILE A 13 -10.92 29.62 -40.74
CA ILE A 13 -11.31 28.35 -41.41
C ILE A 13 -12.72 28.47 -41.98
N ARG A 14 -13.67 28.97 -41.16
CA ARG A 14 -15.07 29.17 -41.55
C ARG A 14 -15.29 30.35 -42.51
N ARG A 15 -14.22 31.08 -42.86
CA ARG A 15 -14.24 32.28 -43.74
C ARG A 15 -15.23 33.37 -43.29
N VAL A 16 -15.45 33.51 -41.99
CA VAL A 16 -16.29 34.56 -41.38
C VAL A 16 -15.43 35.60 -40.67
N LYS A 17 -15.87 36.87 -40.64
CA LYS A 17 -15.13 37.96 -39.96
C LYS A 17 -15.08 37.70 -38.46
N CYS A 18 -13.89 37.68 -37.87
CA CYS A 18 -13.71 37.53 -36.43
C CYS A 18 -13.82 38.90 -35.73
N ASP A 19 -14.40 38.92 -34.54
CA ASP A 19 -14.49 40.10 -33.66
C ASP A 19 -13.22 40.31 -32.79
N GLU A 20 -12.29 39.37 -32.83
CA GLU A 20 -10.95 39.46 -32.22
C GLU A 20 -10.92 39.55 -30.68
N GLU A 21 -12.06 39.32 -30.00
CA GLU A 21 -12.12 39.14 -28.56
C GLU A 21 -11.30 37.91 -28.10
N LYS A 22 -10.60 38.08 -26.97
CA LYS A 22 -9.74 37.05 -26.35
C LYS A 22 -10.30 36.71 -24.97
N PRO A 23 -10.28 35.43 -24.56
CA PRO A 23 -9.61 34.30 -25.21
C PRO A 23 -10.39 33.66 -26.36
N PHE A 24 -11.70 33.91 -26.45
CA PHE A 24 -12.58 33.39 -27.49
C PHE A 24 -13.35 34.53 -28.15
N CYS A 25 -13.51 34.47 -29.47
CA CYS A 25 -14.31 35.46 -30.17
C CYS A 25 -15.82 35.19 -29.94
N ALA A 26 -16.60 36.24 -29.73
CA ALA A 26 -18.04 36.14 -29.46
C ALA A 26 -18.79 35.42 -30.59
N ARG A 27 -18.26 35.51 -31.81
CA ARG A 27 -18.85 34.84 -32.97
C ARG A 27 -18.68 33.31 -32.94
N CYS A 28 -17.62 32.78 -32.35
CA CYS A 28 -17.50 31.33 -32.14
C CYS A 28 -18.43 30.85 -31.01
N LEU A 29 -18.50 31.62 -29.92
CA LEU A 29 -19.39 31.33 -28.77
C LEU A 29 -20.86 31.29 -29.18
N LYS A 30 -21.31 32.28 -29.96
CA LYS A 30 -22.72 32.38 -30.38
C LYS A 30 -23.16 31.26 -31.33
N PHE A 31 -22.24 30.67 -32.07
CA PHE A 31 -22.51 29.56 -32.99
C PHE A 31 -22.24 28.18 -32.39
N GLY A 32 -21.92 28.10 -31.09
CA GLY A 32 -21.65 26.82 -30.41
C GLY A 32 -20.43 26.08 -30.95
N ALA A 33 -19.46 26.79 -31.53
CA ALA A 33 -18.24 26.20 -32.07
C ALA A 33 -17.04 26.59 -31.21
N ASP A 34 -16.16 25.63 -30.90
CA ASP A 34 -14.96 25.88 -30.11
C ASP A 34 -13.99 26.84 -30.82
N CYS A 35 -13.61 27.90 -30.12
CA CYS A 35 -12.72 28.93 -30.65
C CYS A 35 -11.26 28.56 -30.37
N GLU A 36 -10.56 28.04 -31.37
CA GLU A 36 -9.16 27.58 -31.31
C GLU A 36 -8.11 28.70 -31.11
N GLY A 37 -8.56 29.92 -30.83
CA GLY A 37 -7.69 31.05 -30.51
C GLY A 37 -6.92 31.60 -31.72
N TYR A 38 -5.84 32.33 -31.45
CA TYR A 38 -5.08 33.13 -32.41
C TYR A 38 -3.64 32.60 -32.52
N GLU A 39 -3.02 32.68 -33.71
CA GLU A 39 -1.63 32.21 -33.90
C GLU A 39 -0.63 33.08 -33.10
N VAL A 40 0.20 32.44 -32.25
CA VAL A 40 1.33 33.08 -31.56
C VAL A 40 2.61 32.71 -32.30
N GLY A 41 3.11 33.62 -33.14
CA GLY A 41 4.36 33.41 -33.89
C GLY A 41 5.59 33.88 -33.12
N VAL A 42 6.46 32.95 -32.72
CA VAL A 42 7.84 33.24 -32.31
C VAL A 42 8.71 33.16 -33.57
N ARG A 43 9.30 34.29 -33.99
CA ARG A 43 10.41 34.30 -34.96
C ARG A 43 11.73 34.40 -34.20
N LEU A 44 12.52 33.33 -34.25
CA LEU A 44 13.93 33.33 -33.86
C LEU A 44 14.74 33.97 -34.99
N ASN A 45 15.40 35.10 -34.70
CA ASN A 45 16.46 35.63 -35.57
C ASN A 45 17.83 35.29 -34.98
N ALA A 46 18.64 34.63 -35.81
CA ALA A 46 20.01 34.24 -35.55
C ALA A 46 20.99 35.41 -35.73
N SER A 47 22.20 35.19 -35.21
CA SER A 47 23.47 35.90 -35.41
C SER A 47 23.80 37.01 -34.42
N THR A 48 24.74 36.73 -33.51
CA THR A 48 26.05 37.40 -33.54
C THR A 48 27.10 36.70 -32.67
N LYS A 49 28.32 36.73 -33.20
CA LYS A 49 29.54 35.98 -32.85
C LYS A 49 30.02 36.18 -31.40
N LEU A 50 30.57 35.11 -30.83
CA LEU A 50 31.41 35.13 -29.63
C LEU A 50 32.67 35.99 -29.86
N GLY A 51 32.95 36.88 -28.90
CA GLY A 51 34.23 37.54 -28.71
C GLY A 51 34.57 37.57 -27.21
N PRO A 52 35.85 37.45 -26.81
CA PRO A 52 36.22 37.17 -25.42
C PRO A 52 36.26 38.48 -24.63
N LYS A 53 35.49 38.57 -23.52
CA LYS A 53 35.62 39.70 -22.60
C LYS A 53 35.64 39.27 -21.13
N LYS A 54 36.86 39.31 -20.60
CA LYS A 54 37.31 39.76 -19.27
C LYS A 54 36.28 39.73 -18.13
N ILE A 55 36.62 38.90 -17.15
CA ILE A 55 36.07 38.90 -15.79
C ILE A 55 36.31 40.28 -15.18
N ILE A 56 35.23 41.05 -15.00
CA ILE A 56 35.16 42.19 -14.08
C ILE A 56 34.09 41.79 -13.05
N PRO A 57 34.32 41.97 -11.74
CA PRO A 57 33.28 41.67 -10.75
C PRO A 57 32.15 42.68 -10.90
N GLN A 58 31.03 42.25 -11.48
CA GLN A 58 29.78 43.01 -11.42
C GLN A 58 29.28 42.98 -9.97
N LYS A 59 29.34 44.14 -9.30
CA LYS A 59 28.58 44.42 -8.08
C LYS A 59 27.14 43.99 -8.30
N ARG A 60 26.66 43.02 -7.52
CA ARG A 60 25.24 42.69 -7.44
C ARG A 60 24.50 43.93 -6.92
N HIS A 61 23.80 44.62 -7.82
CA HIS A 61 22.68 45.47 -7.43
C HIS A 61 21.54 44.56 -6.95
N HIS A 62 21.62 44.13 -5.68
CA HIS A 62 20.50 43.53 -4.97
C HIS A 62 20.31 44.25 -3.63
N GLN A 63 19.08 44.72 -3.42
CA GLN A 63 18.45 44.97 -2.11
C GLN A 63 18.87 46.14 -1.21
N GLU A 64 19.59 47.16 -1.68
CA GLU A 64 19.80 48.36 -0.83
C GLU A 64 18.51 49.16 -0.53
N SER A 65 17.42 48.96 -1.28
CA SER A 65 16.17 49.73 -1.10
C SER A 65 15.19 49.18 -0.05
N LEU A 66 15.34 47.95 0.44
CA LEU A 66 14.44 47.34 1.46
C LEU A 66 15.12 47.12 2.81
N LEU A 67 16.46 47.12 2.86
CA LEU A 67 17.24 47.01 4.10
C LEU A 67 17.12 48.24 5.00
N SER A 68 16.62 49.38 4.50
CA SER A 68 16.45 50.61 5.28
C SER A 68 15.20 50.63 6.17
N SER A 69 14.28 49.67 5.99
CA SER A 69 12.98 49.64 6.71
C SER A 69 12.83 48.50 7.72
N ILE A 70 13.78 47.55 7.78
CA ILE A 70 13.83 46.55 8.85
C ILE A 70 14.39 47.25 10.09
N GLY A 71 13.53 47.49 11.07
CA GLY A 71 13.81 48.34 12.23
C GLY A 71 15.17 48.06 12.86
N ARG A 72 16.00 49.11 12.95
CA ARG A 72 17.20 49.09 13.81
C ARG A 72 16.77 48.59 15.18
N VAL A 73 17.51 47.62 15.72
CA VAL A 73 17.23 47.13 17.08
C VAL A 73 17.21 48.33 18.02
N PRO A 74 16.12 48.57 18.78
CA PRO A 74 16.04 49.72 19.66
C PRO A 74 17.20 49.72 20.65
N PHE A 75 17.79 50.89 20.93
CA PHE A 75 18.91 51.02 21.89
C PHE A 75 18.57 50.52 23.30
N THR A 76 17.28 50.35 23.62
CA THR A 76 16.78 49.82 24.91
C THR A 76 16.88 48.30 25.05
N VAL A 77 17.19 47.56 23.97
CA VAL A 77 17.28 46.09 23.99
C VAL A 77 18.69 45.65 24.42
N VAL A 78 18.80 45.03 25.60
CA VAL A 78 20.08 44.54 26.13
C VAL A 78 20.30 43.07 25.80
N PHE A 79 21.27 42.76 24.94
CA PHE A 79 21.71 41.38 24.65
C PHE A 79 22.68 40.89 25.71
N ARG A 80 22.66 39.58 25.99
CA ARG A 80 23.49 38.93 26.98
C ARG A 80 24.96 38.87 26.56
N ASP A 81 25.22 38.57 25.29
CA ASP A 81 26.56 38.51 24.72
C ASP A 81 26.54 38.87 23.22
N ASN A 82 27.72 39.13 22.66
CA ASN A 82 27.88 39.45 21.23
C ASN A 82 27.38 38.31 20.31
N ARG A 83 27.36 37.07 20.81
CA ARG A 83 26.89 35.91 20.04
C ARG A 83 25.37 35.93 19.91
N GLU A 84 24.64 36.21 20.99
CA GLU A 84 23.18 36.34 20.99
C GLU A 84 22.74 37.44 20.02
N TYR A 85 23.40 38.60 20.05
CA TYR A 85 23.16 39.68 19.11
C TYR A 85 23.40 39.24 17.65
N SER A 86 24.53 38.59 17.37
CA SER A 86 24.90 38.16 16.02
C SER A 86 23.92 37.14 15.44
N TYR A 87 23.49 36.15 16.21
CA TYR A 87 22.51 35.17 15.73
C TYR A 87 21.09 35.73 15.67
N PHE A 88 20.72 36.66 16.55
CA PHE A 88 19.45 37.36 16.47
C PHE A 88 19.37 38.20 15.19
N LEU A 89 20.44 38.92 14.82
CA LEU A 89 20.52 39.62 13.54
C LEU A 89 20.43 38.65 12.35
N TYR A 90 21.12 37.51 12.42
CA TYR A 90 21.04 36.49 11.37
C TYR A 90 19.62 35.93 11.21
N PHE A 91 18.91 35.71 12.33
CA PHE A 91 17.50 35.34 12.30
C PHE A 91 16.62 36.42 11.63
N GLN A 92 16.86 37.70 11.96
CA GLN A 92 16.11 38.83 11.41
C GLN A 92 16.38 39.04 9.91
N GLN A 93 17.62 38.86 9.45
CA GLN A 93 18.06 39.20 8.09
C GLN A 93 17.94 38.04 7.09
N GLU A 94 18.06 36.79 7.55
CA GLU A 94 18.13 35.62 6.66
C GLU A 94 17.05 34.59 7.01
N ALA A 95 17.09 34.01 8.22
CA ALA A 95 16.22 32.89 8.57
C ALA A 95 14.72 33.22 8.50
N THR A 96 14.35 34.46 8.81
CA THR A 96 12.97 34.96 8.69
C THR A 96 12.41 34.80 7.28
N PHE A 97 13.18 35.16 6.25
CA PHE A 97 12.71 35.10 4.86
C PHE A 97 12.62 33.65 4.36
N ASP A 98 13.57 32.80 4.78
CA ASP A 98 13.57 31.39 4.39
C ASP A 98 12.42 30.61 5.05
N ILE A 99 12.15 30.84 6.34
CA ILE A 99 11.05 30.18 7.08
C ILE A 99 9.67 30.65 6.57
N SER A 100 9.52 31.95 6.31
CA SER A 100 8.26 32.52 5.82
C SER A 100 8.06 32.29 4.31
N SER A 101 9.14 32.05 3.57
CA SER A 101 9.13 31.93 2.11
C SER A 101 8.52 33.19 1.45
N HIS A 102 7.57 33.00 0.53
CA HIS A 102 6.91 34.08 -0.21
C HIS A 102 5.70 34.68 0.54
N PHE A 103 5.39 34.16 1.72
CA PHE A 103 4.15 34.41 2.45
C PHE A 103 4.45 34.78 3.91
N ASP A 104 3.53 35.45 4.61
CA ASP A 104 3.62 35.69 6.07
C ASP A 104 4.88 36.43 6.57
N GLN A 105 5.52 37.21 5.69
CA GLN A 105 6.70 38.00 6.02
C GLN A 105 6.43 38.97 7.18
N THR A 106 5.24 39.57 7.27
CA THR A 106 4.86 40.50 8.36
C THR A 106 4.90 39.84 9.74
N LEU A 107 4.47 38.57 9.85
CA LEU A 107 4.46 37.84 11.12
C LEU A 107 5.89 37.73 11.69
N PHE A 108 6.85 37.35 10.85
CA PHE A 108 8.22 37.20 11.33
C PHE A 108 8.95 38.54 11.42
N THR A 109 8.82 39.42 10.43
CA THR A 109 9.56 40.69 10.38
C THR A 109 9.05 41.75 11.36
N HIS A 110 7.79 41.70 11.76
CA HIS A 110 7.17 42.69 12.64
C HIS A 110 6.72 42.06 13.97
N VAL A 111 5.78 41.12 13.96
CA VAL A 111 5.15 40.56 15.17
C VAL A 111 6.14 39.83 16.09
N ILE A 112 6.89 38.88 15.53
CA ILE A 112 7.84 38.05 16.28
C ILE A 112 9.04 38.87 16.73
N ILE A 113 9.58 39.74 15.85
CA ILE A 113 10.74 40.58 16.16
C ILE A 113 10.40 41.58 17.28
N GLN A 114 9.27 42.28 17.20
CA GLN A 114 8.84 43.21 18.26
C GLN A 114 8.59 42.49 19.59
N SER A 115 7.97 41.32 19.56
CA SER A 115 7.75 40.51 20.76
C SER A 115 9.09 40.06 21.38
N SER A 116 10.09 39.78 20.54
CA SER A 116 11.43 39.39 20.97
C SER A 116 12.27 40.53 21.54
N TRP A 117 11.96 41.80 21.22
CA TRP A 117 12.61 42.95 21.85
C TRP A 117 12.25 43.04 23.33
N ASN A 118 10.96 42.87 23.66
CA ASN A 118 10.44 43.09 25.00
C ASN A 118 10.61 41.88 25.94
N GLU A 119 10.72 40.67 25.42
CA GLU A 119 10.74 39.44 26.23
C GLU A 119 12.04 38.63 26.01
N PRO A 120 12.94 38.54 27.01
CA PRO A 120 14.26 37.92 26.87
C PRO A 120 14.23 36.47 26.39
N SER A 121 13.25 35.67 26.83
CA SER A 121 13.14 34.26 26.43
C SER A 121 12.75 34.10 24.96
N LEU A 122 11.93 34.99 24.41
CA LEU A 122 11.60 35.00 22.97
C LEU A 122 12.81 35.40 22.13
N ARG A 123 13.59 36.37 22.63
CA ARG A 123 14.86 36.77 22.00
C ARG A 123 15.86 35.63 21.93
N GLN A 124 15.97 34.84 23.00
CA GLN A 124 16.83 33.66 23.05
C GLN A 124 16.36 32.58 22.07
N LEU A 125 15.04 32.35 21.96
CA LEU A 125 14.49 31.44 20.95
C LEU A 125 14.82 31.92 19.53
N ALA A 126 14.62 33.21 19.22
CA ALA A 126 14.96 33.79 17.93
C ALA A 126 16.46 33.65 17.61
N ALA A 127 17.34 33.92 18.59
CA ALA A 127 18.78 33.71 18.44
C ALA A 127 19.16 32.24 18.27
N SER A 128 18.51 31.30 18.98
CA SER A 128 18.74 29.86 18.80
C SER A 128 18.34 29.38 17.41
N LEU A 129 17.25 29.93 16.86
CA LEU A 129 16.76 29.62 15.53
C LEU A 129 17.70 30.18 14.46
N GLY A 130 18.21 31.40 14.65
CA GLY A 130 19.27 31.98 13.82
C GLY A 130 20.56 31.16 13.83
N ALA A 131 20.98 30.68 15.00
CA ALA A 131 22.15 29.82 15.13
C ALA A 131 21.97 28.46 14.44
N LEU A 132 20.80 27.83 14.63
CA LEU A 132 20.46 26.55 14.00
C LEU A 132 20.35 26.68 12.47
N HIS A 133 19.72 27.74 11.98
CA HIS A 133 19.63 28.04 10.55
C HIS A 133 21.01 28.26 9.94
N LYS A 134 21.86 29.03 10.62
CA LYS A 134 23.25 29.27 10.19
C LYS A 134 24.07 27.97 10.14
N ALA A 135 23.84 27.06 11.09
CA ALA A 135 24.48 25.74 11.12
C ALA A 135 24.04 24.83 9.94
N LYS A 136 22.95 25.16 9.23
CA LYS A 136 22.39 24.39 8.11
C LYS A 136 22.42 25.13 6.76
N GLY A 137 23.06 26.30 6.66
CA GLY A 137 22.74 27.32 5.65
C GLY A 137 22.83 26.91 4.15
N PRO A 138 22.06 27.55 3.24
CA PRO A 138 21.70 26.98 1.94
C PRO A 138 22.58 27.38 0.73
N LYS A 139 23.54 28.30 0.83
CA LYS A 139 24.24 28.88 -0.35
C LYS A 139 25.71 29.32 -0.16
N THR A 140 26.42 28.89 0.88
CA THR A 140 27.86 29.14 1.02
C THR A 140 28.65 27.85 0.94
N LEU A 141 29.43 27.74 -0.14
CA LEU A 141 30.41 26.67 -0.40
C LEU A 141 31.19 26.27 0.86
N ASN A 142 31.22 24.97 1.16
CA ASN A 142 32.29 24.28 1.90
C ASN A 142 32.71 24.86 3.27
N LEU A 143 31.82 24.84 4.28
CA LEU A 143 32.28 24.94 5.68
C LEU A 143 32.63 23.53 6.21
N PRO A 144 33.83 23.30 6.78
CA PRO A 144 34.20 22.03 7.41
C PRO A 144 33.22 21.63 8.53
N LYS A 145 33.05 20.32 8.79
CA LYS A 145 32.22 19.81 9.92
C LYS A 145 32.59 20.49 11.25
N GLU A 146 33.86 20.81 11.43
CA GLU A 146 34.43 21.47 12.62
C GLU A 146 33.87 22.88 12.89
N GLU A 147 33.41 23.63 11.88
CA GLU A 147 32.83 24.97 12.03
C GLU A 147 31.30 24.96 12.21
N THR A 148 30.63 23.87 11.85
CA THR A 148 29.16 23.74 11.98
C THR A 148 28.69 23.34 13.39
N ASP A 149 29.55 22.63 14.13
CA ASP A 149 29.26 22.10 15.46
C ASP A 149 29.08 23.20 16.54
N PRO A 150 29.92 24.27 16.58
CA PRO A 150 29.76 25.37 17.55
C PRO A 150 28.43 26.14 17.41
N HIS A 151 27.95 26.33 16.18
CA HIS A 151 26.66 26.99 15.91
C HIS A 151 25.49 26.14 16.43
N ARG A 152 25.55 24.82 16.19
CA ARG A 152 24.55 23.85 16.67
C ARG A 152 24.55 23.72 18.18
N GLN A 153 25.73 23.63 18.81
CA GLN A 153 25.87 23.56 20.26
C GLN A 153 25.30 24.82 20.95
N TYR A 154 25.59 26.00 20.38
CA TYR A 154 25.02 27.26 20.87
C TYR A 154 23.49 27.27 20.73
N ALA A 155 22.95 26.82 19.59
CA ALA A 155 21.52 26.75 19.35
C ALA A 155 20.80 25.93 20.44
N PHE A 156 21.28 24.72 20.74
CA PHE A 156 20.71 23.86 21.79
C PHE A 156 20.82 24.47 23.19
N GLN A 157 21.97 25.08 23.50
CA GLN A 157 22.18 25.71 24.81
C GLN A 157 21.18 26.86 25.04
N GLN A 158 20.96 27.71 24.03
CA GLN A 158 19.99 28.81 24.13
C GLN A 158 18.55 28.31 24.10
N TYR A 159 18.25 27.32 23.26
CA TYR A 159 16.92 26.69 23.21
C TYR A 159 16.51 26.14 24.59
N GLY A 160 17.36 25.33 25.24
CA GLY A 160 17.08 24.77 26.56
C GLY A 160 16.97 25.83 27.68
N ARG A 161 17.71 26.92 27.58
CA ARG A 161 17.59 28.07 28.52
C ARG A 161 16.29 28.84 28.30
N ALA A 162 15.92 29.07 27.06
CA ALA A 162 14.72 29.81 26.71
C ALA A 162 13.46 29.07 27.14
N LEU A 163 13.41 27.74 27.01
CA LEU A 163 12.30 26.91 27.53
C LEU A 163 12.07 27.12 29.03
N LYS A 164 13.13 27.11 29.84
CA LYS A 164 13.04 27.38 31.29
C LYS A 164 12.53 28.79 31.57
N GLY A 165 12.97 29.77 30.79
CA GLY A 165 12.53 31.17 30.91
C GLY A 165 11.04 31.35 30.55
N VAL A 166 10.58 30.74 29.46
CA VAL A 166 9.16 30.74 29.06
C VAL A 166 8.30 30.07 30.13
N GLN A 167 8.71 28.92 30.66
CA GLN A 167 8.00 28.22 31.74
C GLN A 167 7.89 29.08 33.00
N ALA A 168 8.99 29.68 33.45
CA ALA A 168 8.99 30.58 34.60
C ALA A 168 8.06 31.79 34.40
N ARG A 169 8.00 32.33 33.17
CA ARG A 169 7.14 33.46 32.82
C ARG A 169 5.66 33.09 32.82
N ILE A 170 5.31 31.90 32.33
CA ILE A 170 3.94 31.37 32.33
C ILE A 170 3.45 31.14 33.76
N SER A 171 4.32 30.68 34.67
CA SER A 171 3.99 30.44 36.07
C SER A 171 3.83 31.72 36.92
N ALA A 172 4.26 32.89 36.44
CA ALA A 172 4.28 34.15 37.20
C ALA A 172 2.97 35.00 37.13
N ASP A 173 1.88 34.41 36.61
CA ASP A 173 0.47 34.83 36.72
C ASP A 173 0.05 36.28 36.33
N LYS A 174 0.80 36.96 35.44
CA LYS A 174 0.24 38.09 34.66
C LYS A 174 -0.42 37.55 33.39
N TYR A 175 -1.70 37.18 33.53
CA TYR A 175 -2.47 36.33 32.62
C TYR A 175 -2.48 36.75 31.13
N ARG A 176 -2.42 38.06 30.81
CA ARG A 176 -2.51 38.57 29.42
C ARG A 176 -1.18 38.50 28.66
N ASP A 177 -0.10 39.01 29.25
CA ASP A 177 1.24 39.03 28.61
C ASP A 177 1.82 37.61 28.50
N ALA A 178 1.60 36.77 29.52
CA ALA A 178 2.10 35.39 29.54
C ALA A 178 1.54 34.52 28.40
N THR A 179 0.29 34.72 28.02
CA THR A 179 -0.35 33.96 26.92
C THR A 179 0.25 34.33 25.56
N ARG A 180 0.43 35.64 25.29
CA ARG A 180 1.05 36.11 24.04
C ARG A 180 2.46 35.56 23.91
N VAL A 181 3.24 35.63 24.99
CA VAL A 181 4.60 35.07 25.04
C VAL A 181 4.58 33.57 24.78
N ALA A 182 3.65 32.83 25.39
CA ALA A 182 3.52 31.40 25.17
C ALA A 182 3.22 31.05 23.70
N LEU A 183 2.30 31.77 23.03
CA LEU A 183 1.96 31.50 21.63
C LEU A 183 3.12 31.82 20.66
N VAL A 184 3.81 32.95 20.86
CA VAL A 184 4.99 33.29 20.05
C VAL A 184 6.13 32.30 20.32
N ALA A 185 6.35 31.92 21.57
CA ALA A 185 7.33 30.89 21.94
C ALA A 185 7.00 29.55 21.27
N SER A 186 5.75 29.10 21.33
CA SER A 186 5.31 27.85 20.69
C SER A 186 5.56 27.85 19.19
N LEU A 187 5.33 28.97 18.51
CA LEU A 187 5.61 29.07 17.07
C LEU A 187 7.11 29.03 16.76
N LEU A 188 7.94 29.70 17.56
CA LEU A 188 9.40 29.65 17.42
C LEU A 188 9.97 28.25 17.73
N ILE A 189 9.46 27.59 18.76
CA ILE A 189 9.78 26.20 19.10
C ILE A 189 9.36 25.27 17.96
N TYR A 190 8.15 25.43 17.43
CA TYR A 190 7.66 24.68 16.28
C TYR A 190 8.61 24.79 15.07
N CYS A 191 9.08 26.01 14.77
CA CYS A 191 10.05 26.23 13.70
C CYS A 191 11.41 25.58 14.02
N PHE A 192 11.87 25.67 15.27
CA PHE A 192 13.13 25.08 15.70
C PHE A 192 13.14 23.56 15.53
N GLU A 193 12.13 22.87 16.06
CA GLU A 193 12.01 21.41 15.99
C GLU A 193 11.90 20.91 14.54
N ASN A 194 11.15 21.63 13.70
CA ASN A 194 11.06 21.33 12.27
C ASN A 194 12.37 21.51 11.53
N ILE A 195 13.11 22.59 11.78
CA ILE A 195 14.43 22.82 11.18
C ILE A 195 15.42 21.80 11.71
N TYR A 196 15.33 21.40 12.98
CA TYR A 196 16.22 20.40 13.56
C TYR A 196 16.05 19.04 12.88
N GLY A 197 14.81 18.57 12.75
CA GLY A 197 14.48 17.28 12.18
C GLY A 197 13.45 16.48 12.97
N ASP A 198 12.99 16.97 14.12
CA ASP A 198 12.05 16.27 15.01
C ASP A 198 10.61 16.74 14.77
N LEU A 199 9.91 16.03 13.87
CA LEU A 199 8.53 16.37 13.52
C LEU A 199 7.55 16.08 14.67
N ASP A 200 7.75 14.99 15.41
CA ASP A 200 6.83 14.58 16.48
C ASP A 200 6.83 15.57 17.64
N SER A 201 8.01 16.06 18.03
CA SER A 201 8.12 17.13 19.02
C SER A 201 7.49 18.42 18.52
N ALA A 202 7.71 18.81 17.26
CA ALA A 202 7.08 19.98 16.67
C ALA A 202 5.54 19.92 16.76
N LEU A 203 4.95 18.78 16.40
CA LEU A 203 3.49 18.62 16.40
C LEU A 203 2.88 18.65 17.80
N ARG A 204 3.52 18.02 18.78
CA ARG A 204 3.07 18.12 20.19
C ARG A 204 3.07 19.56 20.69
N HIS A 205 4.06 20.34 20.30
CA HIS A 205 4.13 21.77 20.62
C HIS A 205 3.02 22.58 19.92
N LEU A 206 2.72 22.27 18.65
CA LEU A 206 1.61 22.89 17.92
C LEU A 206 0.26 22.58 18.57
N GLU A 207 -0.03 21.31 18.88
CA GLU A 207 -1.28 20.89 19.52
C GLU A 207 -1.50 21.62 20.86
N SER A 208 -0.45 21.70 21.68
CA SER A 208 -0.49 22.43 22.96
C SER A 208 -0.79 23.92 22.75
N ALA A 209 -0.23 24.53 21.71
CA ALA A 209 -0.47 25.92 21.37
C ALA A 209 -1.89 26.17 20.84
N LEU A 210 -2.43 25.25 20.04
CA LEU A 210 -3.81 25.30 19.54
C LEU A 210 -4.82 25.22 20.69
N GLN A 211 -4.61 24.34 21.67
CA GLN A 211 -5.45 24.27 22.87
C GLN A 211 -5.41 25.57 23.69
N LEU A 212 -4.23 26.17 23.84
CA LEU A 212 -4.08 27.46 24.52
C LEU A 212 -4.82 28.58 23.77
N MET A 213 -4.69 28.63 22.44
CA MET A 213 -5.36 29.60 21.59
C MET A 213 -6.88 29.44 21.62
N GLN A 214 -7.39 28.21 21.57
CA GLN A 214 -8.82 27.91 21.68
C GLN A 214 -9.43 28.47 22.98
N LYS A 215 -8.75 28.25 24.12
CA LYS A 215 -9.18 28.78 25.43
C LYS A 215 -9.24 30.31 25.45
N GLN A 216 -8.40 31.00 24.68
CA GLN A 216 -8.37 32.46 24.60
C GLN A 216 -9.45 33.02 23.68
N LEU A 217 -9.67 32.39 22.52
CA LEU A 217 -10.71 32.79 21.59
C LEU A 217 -12.11 32.61 22.21
N ALA A 218 -12.33 31.54 22.98
CA ALA A 218 -13.57 31.30 23.71
C ALA A 218 -13.93 32.42 24.71
N ARG A 219 -12.92 33.09 25.29
CA ARG A 219 -13.11 34.16 26.29
C ARG A 219 -13.38 35.53 25.70
N THR A 220 -12.93 35.77 24.47
CA THR A 220 -13.03 37.09 23.82
C THR A 220 -14.31 37.26 23.00
N ASN A 221 -15.11 36.20 22.82
CA ASN A 221 -16.33 36.16 22.01
C ASN A 221 -16.14 36.75 20.59
N ARG A 222 -14.89 36.73 20.09
CA ARG A 222 -14.47 37.41 18.86
C ARG A 222 -14.85 36.53 17.66
N ARG A 223 -15.71 37.04 16.78
CA ARG A 223 -15.91 36.46 15.44
C ARG A 223 -14.76 36.93 14.55
N TYR A 224 -13.95 36.00 14.06
CA TYR A 224 -12.85 36.33 13.16
C TYR A 224 -13.39 36.69 11.77
N LYS A 225 -12.97 37.84 11.24
CA LYS A 225 -13.31 38.33 9.89
C LYS A 225 -11.99 38.61 9.18
N HIS A 226 -11.72 37.91 8.07
CA HIS A 226 -10.45 37.99 7.34
C HIS A 226 -10.30 39.30 6.52
N SER A 227 -11.16 40.32 6.73
CA SER A 227 -11.26 41.49 5.84
C SER A 227 -10.69 42.80 6.41
N ASN A 228 -9.76 43.35 5.63
CA ASN A 228 -9.15 44.68 5.63
C ASN A 228 -8.16 45.00 6.77
N ASN A 229 -6.88 44.94 6.40
CA ASN A 229 -5.72 45.56 7.05
C ASN A 229 -6.04 46.95 7.61
N SER A 230 -6.54 47.05 8.85
CA SER A 230 -6.34 48.16 9.79
C SER A 230 -7.30 48.06 10.97
N SER A 231 -6.79 47.65 12.13
CA SER A 231 -7.19 48.26 13.40
C SER A 231 -5.96 48.30 14.31
N PRO A 232 -5.45 49.49 14.70
CA PRO A 232 -4.23 49.61 15.49
C PRO A 232 -4.37 49.13 16.95
N ASN A 233 -5.58 48.78 17.42
CA ASN A 233 -5.85 48.56 18.84
C ASN A 233 -6.71 47.30 19.09
N SER A 234 -6.18 46.10 18.85
CA SER A 234 -6.77 44.87 19.42
C SER A 234 -5.71 43.90 19.94
N ASN A 235 -5.94 43.39 21.17
CA ASN A 235 -4.98 42.71 22.05
C ASN A 235 -4.56 41.26 21.63
N LEU A 236 -4.75 40.86 20.37
CA LEU A 236 -4.12 39.68 19.78
C LEU A 236 -4.02 39.92 18.27
N GLU A 237 -2.80 39.98 17.73
CA GLU A 237 -2.53 40.33 16.33
C GLU A 237 -3.11 39.28 15.39
N ASP A 238 -3.88 39.74 14.40
CA ASP A 238 -4.61 38.88 13.47
C ASP A 238 -3.68 37.96 12.66
N ASP A 239 -2.41 38.36 12.50
CA ASP A 239 -1.34 37.58 11.84
C ASP A 239 -0.97 36.30 12.61
N LEU A 240 -0.90 36.36 13.94
CA LEU A 240 -0.57 35.19 14.77
C LEU A 240 -1.72 34.18 14.75
N VAL A 241 -2.96 34.67 14.79
CA VAL A 241 -4.16 33.83 14.68
C VAL A 241 -4.22 33.16 13.32
N ALA A 242 -3.96 33.91 12.23
CA ALA A 242 -3.94 33.37 10.88
C ALA A 242 -2.88 32.25 10.72
N ALA A 243 -1.70 32.41 11.30
CA ALA A 243 -0.63 31.41 11.24
C ALA A 243 -1.03 30.08 11.89
N PHE A 244 -1.55 30.12 13.13
CA PHE A 244 -1.99 28.90 13.82
C PHE A 244 -3.20 28.27 13.14
N PHE A 245 -4.08 29.07 12.54
CA PHE A 245 -5.22 28.53 11.80
C PHE A 245 -4.80 27.77 10.54
N ARG A 246 -3.78 28.26 9.82
CA ARG A 246 -3.20 27.53 8.67
C ARG A 246 -2.56 26.21 9.09
N LEU A 247 -1.86 26.20 10.22
CA LEU A 247 -1.26 24.99 10.78
C LEU A 247 -2.33 23.97 11.23
N ASP A 248 -3.40 24.43 11.88
CA ASP A 248 -4.56 23.59 12.26
C ASP A 248 -5.25 22.98 11.03
N SER A 249 -5.51 23.81 10.02
CA SER A 249 -6.07 23.36 8.73
C SER A 249 -5.16 22.34 8.02
N GLY A 250 -3.85 22.54 8.07
CA GLY A 250 -2.87 21.60 7.54
C GLY A 250 -2.91 20.27 8.28
N LEU A 251 -3.02 20.29 9.62
CA LEU A 251 -3.06 19.09 10.47
C LEU A 251 -4.23 18.17 10.08
N LEU A 252 -5.42 18.76 9.92
CA LEU A 252 -6.62 18.05 9.46
C LEU A 252 -6.44 17.37 8.09
N SER A 253 -5.75 18.04 7.16
CA SER A 253 -5.50 17.48 5.83
C SER A 253 -4.47 16.34 5.83
N ARG A 254 -3.47 16.41 6.73
CA ARG A 254 -2.36 15.46 6.81
C ARG A 254 -2.73 14.15 7.49
N ASP A 255 -3.54 14.19 8.54
CA ASP A 255 -3.91 12.99 9.30
C ASP A 255 -4.67 11.97 8.40
N ASN A 256 -5.33 12.46 7.34
CA ASN A 256 -5.93 11.65 6.28
C ASN A 256 -4.95 11.05 5.29
N ILE A 257 -3.66 11.32 5.38
CA ILE A 257 -2.64 10.76 4.49
C ILE A 257 -1.64 9.92 5.29
N CYS A 258 -1.36 10.26 6.56
CA CYS A 258 -0.25 9.65 7.31
C CYS A 258 -0.62 8.69 8.45
N ASP A 259 -1.90 8.32 8.63
CA ASP A 259 -2.38 7.39 9.68
C ASP A 259 -2.06 7.83 11.12
N ALA A 260 -1.96 9.13 11.36
CA ALA A 260 -1.73 9.69 12.68
C ALA A 260 -3.06 9.85 13.47
N LYS A 261 -3.10 9.38 14.72
CA LYS A 261 -4.20 9.64 15.65
C LYS A 261 -3.98 11.00 16.32
N SER A 262 -4.61 12.07 15.85
CA SER A 262 -4.63 13.35 16.58
C SER A 262 -5.89 13.49 17.45
N SER A 263 -5.71 14.14 18.60
CA SER A 263 -6.72 14.33 19.64
C SER A 263 -7.46 15.66 19.45
N GLY A 264 -8.44 15.69 18.54
CA GLY A 264 -9.69 16.45 18.66
C GLY A 264 -9.70 17.97 18.95
N SER A 265 -8.58 18.69 18.99
CA SER A 265 -8.55 20.11 19.37
C SER A 265 -8.82 21.02 18.17
N ARG A 266 -10.10 21.33 17.93
CA ARG A 266 -10.52 22.33 16.93
C ARG A 266 -10.34 23.74 17.50
N LEU A 267 -9.75 24.68 16.75
CA LEU A 267 -9.84 26.11 17.12
C LEU A 267 -11.30 26.62 17.20
N GLY A 268 -12.27 25.85 16.68
CA GLY A 268 -13.69 25.97 17.06
C GLY A 268 -14.32 27.32 16.72
N MET A 269 -13.83 28.01 15.68
CA MET A 269 -14.37 29.31 15.31
C MET A 269 -15.68 29.19 14.52
N HIS A 270 -16.73 29.87 14.99
CA HIS A 270 -17.91 30.18 14.19
C HIS A 270 -17.53 31.25 13.17
N TYR A 271 -17.04 30.84 12.00
CA TYR A 271 -16.89 31.73 10.85
C TYR A 271 -18.25 32.35 10.52
N LEU A 272 -18.27 33.68 10.31
CA LEU A 272 -19.42 34.32 9.70
C LEU A 272 -19.67 33.63 8.36
N LYS A 273 -20.89 33.12 8.18
CA LYS A 273 -21.44 32.48 6.97
C LYS A 273 -21.50 33.42 5.75
N ASP A 274 -20.68 34.47 5.71
CA ASP A 274 -20.69 35.42 4.61
C ASP A 274 -19.98 34.76 3.42
N ILE A 275 -20.70 34.64 2.29
CA ILE A 275 -20.15 34.18 1.03
C ILE A 275 -18.96 35.09 0.69
N CYS A 276 -17.77 34.51 0.51
CA CYS A 276 -16.61 35.27 0.05
C CYS A 276 -16.92 35.89 -1.32
N GLU A 277 -17.04 37.21 -1.38
CA GLU A 277 -17.19 37.94 -2.65
C GLU A 277 -15.89 37.86 -3.43
N ILE A 278 -15.88 37.07 -4.49
CA ILE A 278 -14.71 36.89 -5.35
C ILE A 278 -14.64 38.08 -6.32
N PRO A 279 -13.56 38.87 -6.31
CA PRO A 279 -13.45 40.01 -7.21
C PRO A 279 -13.34 39.54 -8.67
N LYS A 280 -13.64 40.42 -9.63
CA LYS A 280 -13.49 40.10 -11.07
C LYS A 280 -12.04 39.82 -11.49
N LYS A 281 -11.08 40.41 -10.77
CA LYS A 281 -9.64 40.20 -10.92
C LYS A 281 -8.94 40.48 -9.59
N PHE A 282 -7.84 39.79 -9.33
CA PHE A 282 -6.96 40.08 -8.19
C PHE A 282 -5.84 41.04 -8.61
N ASN A 283 -5.45 41.96 -7.72
CA ASN A 283 -4.35 42.90 -7.99
C ASN A 283 -3.03 42.44 -7.35
N THR A 284 -3.10 41.59 -6.32
CA THR A 284 -1.90 41.08 -5.62
C THR A 284 -2.02 39.59 -5.30
N ILE A 285 -0.89 38.90 -5.17
CA ILE A 285 -0.83 37.49 -4.76
C ILE A 285 -1.41 37.29 -3.36
N SER A 286 -1.20 38.24 -2.44
CA SER A 286 -1.74 38.21 -1.08
C SER A 286 -3.27 38.26 -1.07
N GLU A 287 -3.87 39.10 -1.91
CA GLU A 287 -5.33 39.18 -2.07
C GLU A 287 -5.91 37.86 -2.59
N ALA A 288 -5.27 37.26 -3.60
CA ALA A 288 -5.68 35.97 -4.14
C ALA A 288 -5.56 34.84 -3.10
N ARG A 289 -4.47 34.81 -2.32
CA ARG A 289 -4.27 33.83 -1.23
C ARG A 289 -5.34 33.94 -0.16
N ASN A 290 -5.61 35.14 0.35
CA ASN A 290 -6.61 35.35 1.40
C ASN A 290 -8.02 34.92 0.94
N CYS A 291 -8.35 35.21 -0.33
CA CYS A 291 -9.61 34.75 -0.93
C CYS A 291 -9.67 33.22 -1.04
N LEU A 292 -8.59 32.57 -1.48
CA LEU A 292 -8.50 31.10 -1.56
C LEU A 292 -8.69 30.45 -0.19
N GLU A 293 -8.04 30.99 0.85
CA GLU A 293 -8.19 30.53 2.23
C GLU A 293 -9.65 30.63 2.69
N ASN A 294 -10.32 31.77 2.47
CA ASN A 294 -11.74 31.94 2.84
C ASN A 294 -12.67 30.90 2.15
N ILE A 295 -12.31 30.43 0.96
CA ILE A 295 -13.06 29.39 0.24
C ILE A 295 -12.81 28.00 0.85
N GLN A 296 -11.55 27.68 1.17
CA GLN A 296 -11.14 26.34 1.60
C GLN A 296 -11.53 26.05 3.06
N LEU A 297 -11.31 27.01 3.95
CA LEU A 297 -11.36 26.82 5.40
C LEU A 297 -12.71 26.29 5.93
N PRO A 298 -13.89 26.73 5.44
CA PRO A 298 -15.17 26.19 5.90
C PRO A 298 -15.40 24.71 5.53
N ALA A 299 -14.78 24.24 4.44
CA ALA A 299 -15.00 22.91 3.88
C ALA A 299 -13.99 21.86 4.40
N ILE A 300 -12.76 22.28 4.73
CA ILE A 300 -11.66 21.39 5.12
C ILE A 300 -12.03 20.38 6.22
N PRO A 301 -12.70 20.75 7.33
CA PRO A 301 -13.03 19.78 8.38
C PRO A 301 -13.98 18.67 7.90
N SER A 302 -14.98 19.03 7.08
CA SER A 302 -15.92 18.04 6.53
C SER A 302 -15.22 17.17 5.49
N LEU A 303 -14.45 17.81 4.60
CA LEU A 303 -13.72 17.13 3.53
C LEU A 303 -12.70 16.14 4.08
N ALA A 304 -11.98 16.54 5.15
CA ALA A 304 -11.04 15.71 5.86
C ALA A 304 -11.72 14.46 6.45
N ASN A 305 -12.83 14.65 7.16
CA ASN A 305 -13.58 13.55 7.76
C ASN A 305 -14.10 12.55 6.71
N ASP A 306 -14.64 13.05 5.60
CA ASP A 306 -15.15 12.18 4.53
C ASP A 306 -14.03 11.44 3.79
N LEU A 307 -12.87 12.08 3.57
CA LEU A 307 -11.69 11.43 2.99
C LEU A 307 -11.12 10.32 3.88
N ALA A 308 -11.10 10.51 5.21
CA ALA A 308 -10.72 9.46 6.16
C ALA A 308 -11.61 8.21 6.02
N GLN A 309 -12.90 8.38 5.76
CA GLN A 309 -13.85 7.28 5.60
C GLN A 309 -13.66 6.50 4.28
N ILE A 310 -13.06 7.12 3.25
CA ILE A 310 -12.79 6.50 1.95
C ILE A 310 -11.53 5.62 1.97
N LYS A 311 -10.67 5.71 3.00
CA LYS A 311 -9.40 4.95 3.12
C LYS A 311 -9.53 3.41 3.08
N GLY A 312 -10.74 2.84 3.01
CA GLY A 312 -10.99 1.40 2.89
C GLY A 312 -12.00 0.97 1.82
N SER A 313 -12.48 1.89 0.96
CA SER A 313 -13.43 1.60 -0.13
C SER A 313 -13.21 2.56 -1.32
N SER A 314 -13.42 2.11 -2.57
CA SER A 314 -13.26 2.98 -3.75
C SER A 314 -14.34 4.04 -3.91
N LEU A 315 -15.45 3.93 -3.19
CA LEU A 315 -16.55 4.90 -3.23
C LEU A 315 -16.90 5.38 -1.80
N PRO A 316 -17.16 6.68 -1.62
CA PRO A 316 -17.71 7.19 -0.37
C PRO A 316 -19.14 6.66 -0.13
N ARG A 317 -19.44 6.28 1.12
CA ARG A 317 -20.82 6.06 1.58
C ARG A 317 -21.62 7.37 1.45
N ASN A 318 -22.95 7.26 1.43
CA ASN A 318 -23.90 8.39 1.31
C ASN A 318 -23.45 9.63 2.12
N ILE A 319 -22.82 10.58 1.43
CA ILE A 319 -22.42 11.87 2.00
C ILE A 319 -23.68 12.62 2.40
N ASP A 320 -23.69 13.14 3.63
CA ASP A 320 -24.77 13.98 4.14
C ASP A 320 -25.05 15.14 3.17
N LYS A 321 -26.32 15.48 2.99
CA LYS A 321 -26.78 16.53 2.07
C LYS A 321 -26.06 17.86 2.36
N LYS A 322 -25.85 18.17 3.64
CA LYS A 322 -25.16 19.39 4.08
C LYS A 322 -23.69 19.44 3.65
N ALA A 323 -22.97 18.31 3.74
CA ALA A 323 -21.59 18.22 3.29
C ALA A 323 -21.49 18.34 1.76
N ARG A 324 -22.43 17.74 1.03
CA ARG A 324 -22.51 17.89 -0.44
C ARG A 324 -22.76 19.34 -0.87
N ASP A 325 -23.64 20.05 -0.17
CA ASP A 325 -23.91 21.47 -0.45
C ASP A 325 -22.66 22.33 -0.18
N ILE A 326 -21.89 22.01 0.86
CA ILE A 326 -20.60 22.66 1.17
C ILE A 326 -19.59 22.43 0.03
N TYR A 327 -19.40 21.19 -0.42
CA TYR A 327 -18.43 20.87 -1.49
C TYR A 327 -18.82 21.46 -2.84
N THR A 328 -20.11 21.46 -3.16
CA THR A 328 -20.63 22.07 -4.40
C THR A 328 -20.41 23.58 -4.40
N THR A 329 -20.67 24.23 -3.26
CA THR A 329 -20.44 25.67 -3.08
C THR A 329 -18.95 26.00 -3.20
N MET A 330 -18.09 25.25 -2.49
CA MET A 330 -16.64 25.43 -2.55
C MET A 330 -16.11 25.24 -3.99
N SER A 331 -16.54 24.19 -4.68
CA SER A 331 -16.10 23.92 -6.06
C SER A 331 -16.49 25.05 -7.02
N SER A 332 -17.71 25.58 -6.87
CA SER A 332 -18.17 26.76 -7.62
C SER A 332 -17.30 27.99 -7.33
N GLN A 333 -17.00 28.26 -6.06
CA GLN A 333 -16.13 29.37 -5.66
C GLN A 333 -14.69 29.20 -6.16
N LEU A 334 -14.11 28.00 -6.10
CA LEU A 334 -12.77 27.72 -6.64
C LEU A 334 -12.71 27.94 -8.16
N ARG A 335 -13.77 27.61 -8.90
CA ARG A 335 -13.85 27.91 -10.34
C ARG A 335 -13.86 29.42 -10.59
N HIS A 336 -14.67 30.20 -9.88
CA HIS A 336 -14.68 31.66 -9.99
C HIS A 336 -13.35 32.28 -9.58
N TRP A 337 -12.72 31.78 -8.51
CA TRP A 337 -11.40 32.21 -8.07
C TRP A 337 -10.34 31.99 -9.15
N ARG A 338 -10.32 30.82 -9.82
CA ARG A 338 -9.40 30.54 -10.93
C ARG A 338 -9.58 31.52 -12.09
N VAL A 339 -10.82 31.89 -12.43
CA VAL A 339 -11.09 32.87 -13.49
C VAL A 339 -10.54 34.25 -13.10
N ALA A 340 -10.80 34.71 -11.87
CA ALA A 340 -10.30 35.99 -11.36
C ALA A 340 -8.77 36.02 -11.19
N PHE A 341 -8.15 34.85 -10.92
CA PHE A 341 -6.71 34.69 -10.76
C PHE A 341 -5.96 34.58 -12.09
N ALA A 342 -6.63 34.20 -13.18
CA ALA A 342 -5.99 33.94 -14.47
C ALA A 342 -5.19 35.14 -15.01
N SER A 343 -5.72 36.38 -14.87
CA SER A 343 -5.02 37.58 -15.32
C SER A 343 -3.74 37.83 -14.54
N LEU A 344 -3.82 37.74 -13.20
CA LEU A 344 -2.68 37.92 -12.32
C LEU A 344 -1.61 36.85 -12.55
N TYR A 345 -2.03 35.59 -12.72
CA TYR A 345 -1.12 34.49 -13.03
C TYR A 345 -0.40 34.71 -14.37
N ALA A 346 -1.11 35.15 -15.43
CA ALA A 346 -0.50 35.44 -16.73
C ALA A 346 0.53 36.57 -16.66
N GLU A 347 0.31 37.59 -15.83
CA GLU A 347 1.27 38.67 -15.59
C GLU A 347 2.57 38.16 -14.95
N THR A 348 2.49 37.17 -14.05
CA THR A 348 3.69 36.55 -13.44
C THR A 348 4.59 35.82 -14.43
N LEU A 349 4.03 35.37 -15.56
CA LEU A 349 4.79 34.72 -16.64
C LEU A 349 5.56 35.71 -17.52
N THR A 350 5.37 37.02 -17.31
CA THR A 350 6.13 38.07 -18.02
C THR A 350 7.45 38.39 -17.29
N PRO A 351 8.44 38.99 -17.97
CA PRO A 351 9.70 39.40 -17.33
C PRO A 351 9.51 40.36 -16.13
N LYS A 352 8.42 41.15 -16.13
CA LYS A 352 8.09 42.09 -15.04
C LYS A 352 7.51 41.40 -13.81
N GLY A 353 6.77 40.29 -13.98
CA GLY A 353 6.11 39.55 -12.90
C GLY A 353 6.86 38.32 -12.39
N LYS A 354 8.05 38.03 -12.93
CA LYS A 354 8.83 36.82 -12.60
C LYS A 354 9.09 36.60 -11.10
N LYS A 355 9.11 37.67 -10.31
CA LYS A 355 9.31 37.60 -8.84
C LYS A 355 8.18 36.87 -8.12
N ASP A 356 6.96 36.89 -8.67
CA ASP A 356 5.76 36.32 -8.05
C ASP A 356 5.38 34.96 -8.65
N ALA A 357 6.10 34.48 -9.67
CA ALA A 357 5.74 33.28 -10.44
C ALA A 357 5.68 32.01 -9.57
N ILE A 358 6.60 31.85 -8.62
CA ILE A 358 6.64 30.68 -7.72
C ILE A 358 5.48 30.71 -6.72
N ALA A 359 5.22 31.88 -6.13
CA ALA A 359 4.07 32.07 -5.24
C ALA A 359 2.75 31.83 -5.97
N ALA A 360 2.63 32.32 -7.21
CA ALA A 360 1.45 32.14 -8.05
C ALA A 360 1.24 30.67 -8.47
N ALA A 361 2.30 29.96 -8.85
CA ALA A 361 2.25 28.53 -9.15
C ALA A 361 1.86 27.69 -7.92
N THR A 362 2.40 28.04 -6.74
CA THR A 362 2.07 27.36 -5.47
C THR A 362 0.60 27.53 -5.10
N LEU A 363 0.02 28.74 -5.25
CA LEU A 363 -1.41 28.97 -5.02
C LEU A 363 -2.28 28.18 -6.01
N ARG A 364 -1.84 28.06 -7.27
CA ARG A 364 -2.54 27.29 -8.29
C ARG A 364 -2.56 25.80 -7.95
N VAL A 365 -1.43 25.23 -7.51
CA VAL A 365 -1.36 23.85 -7.01
C VAL A 365 -2.30 23.63 -5.82
N ARG A 366 -2.33 24.56 -4.86
CA ARG A 366 -3.23 24.48 -3.68
C ARG A 366 -4.71 24.47 -4.08
N ALA A 367 -5.12 25.34 -5.00
CA ALA A 367 -6.49 25.40 -5.49
C ALA A 367 -6.90 24.11 -6.20
N LEU A 368 -6.07 23.63 -7.15
CA LEU A 368 -6.31 22.39 -7.89
C LEU A 368 -6.35 21.16 -6.98
N SER A 369 -5.46 21.10 -6.00
CA SER A 369 -5.42 20.00 -5.02
C SER A 369 -6.71 19.90 -4.21
N THR A 370 -7.25 21.03 -3.75
CA THR A 370 -8.51 21.03 -2.98
C THR A 370 -9.70 20.63 -3.85
N GLU A 371 -9.73 21.08 -5.10
CA GLU A 371 -10.75 20.68 -6.06
C GLU A 371 -10.68 19.17 -6.33
N LEU A 372 -9.49 18.63 -6.63
CA LEU A 372 -9.24 17.20 -6.82
C LEU A 372 -9.71 16.38 -5.60
N ALA A 373 -9.35 16.81 -4.39
CA ALA A 373 -9.78 16.17 -3.15
C ALA A 373 -11.31 16.18 -2.97
N SER A 374 -11.97 17.29 -3.28
CA SER A 374 -13.43 17.42 -3.17
C SER A 374 -14.19 16.60 -4.23
N GLN A 375 -13.67 16.55 -5.46
CA GLN A 375 -14.24 15.77 -6.54
C GLN A 375 -14.14 14.28 -6.23
N ARG A 376 -12.99 13.83 -5.71
CA ARG A 376 -12.83 12.44 -5.22
C ARG A 376 -13.91 12.04 -4.23
N VAL A 377 -14.27 12.93 -3.29
CA VAL A 377 -15.36 12.69 -2.34
C VAL A 377 -16.72 12.73 -3.04
N CYS A 378 -16.96 13.66 -3.95
CA CYS A 378 -18.28 13.81 -4.57
C CYS A 378 -18.59 12.81 -5.71
N CYS A 379 -17.58 12.13 -6.24
CA CYS A 379 -17.72 11.18 -7.36
C CYS A 379 -18.65 10.01 -7.00
N ARG A 380 -19.63 9.76 -7.87
CA ARG A 380 -20.59 8.64 -7.77
C ARG A 380 -20.35 7.54 -8.79
N GLU A 381 -19.67 7.86 -9.89
CA GLU A 381 -19.42 6.93 -11.00
C GLU A 381 -17.91 6.88 -11.33
N PRO A 382 -17.32 5.69 -11.52
CA PRO A 382 -15.90 5.55 -11.87
C PRO A 382 -15.49 6.25 -13.17
N SER A 383 -16.41 6.38 -14.14
CA SER A 383 -16.21 7.06 -15.42
C SER A 383 -15.89 8.56 -15.28
N SER A 384 -16.40 9.20 -14.22
CA SER A 384 -16.19 10.63 -13.95
C SER A 384 -14.77 10.91 -13.42
N LEU A 385 -14.04 9.88 -12.99
CA LEU A 385 -12.68 10.02 -12.49
C LEU A 385 -11.65 10.29 -13.61
N CYS A 386 -11.98 10.03 -14.87
CA CYS A 386 -11.11 10.35 -16.01
C CYS A 386 -10.85 11.87 -16.16
N PHE A 387 -11.78 12.72 -15.72
CA PHE A 387 -11.59 14.16 -15.72
C PHE A 387 -10.47 14.60 -14.77
N LEU A 388 -10.21 13.85 -13.69
CA LEU A 388 -9.20 14.16 -12.67
C LEU A 388 -7.75 14.10 -13.19
N ASN A 389 -7.52 13.50 -14.36
CA ASN A 389 -6.18 13.34 -14.92
C ASN A 389 -5.59 14.67 -15.41
N ILE A 390 -6.43 15.62 -15.86
CA ILE A 390 -5.97 16.91 -16.38
C ILE A 390 -5.42 17.77 -15.23
N GLU A 391 -6.20 17.91 -14.15
CA GLU A 391 -5.78 18.64 -12.95
C GLU A 391 -4.58 17.96 -12.28
N SER A 392 -4.56 16.62 -12.25
CA SER A 392 -3.42 15.86 -11.69
C SER A 392 -2.12 16.12 -12.48
N ARG A 393 -2.19 16.13 -13.81
CA ARG A 393 -1.03 16.46 -14.67
C ARG A 393 -0.55 17.89 -14.41
N GLU A 394 -1.48 18.84 -14.36
CA GLU A 394 -1.15 20.25 -14.12
C GLU A 394 -0.49 20.46 -12.75
N ILE A 395 -0.99 19.79 -11.69
CA ILE A 395 -0.35 19.80 -10.37
C ILE A 395 1.09 19.32 -10.44
N VAL A 396 1.35 18.19 -11.12
CA VAL A 396 2.70 17.62 -11.25
C VAL A 396 3.64 18.57 -12.01
N ASP A 397 3.18 19.15 -13.12
CA ASP A 397 4.01 20.05 -13.95
C ASP A 397 4.33 21.36 -13.23
N LEU A 398 3.35 21.96 -12.56
CA LEU A 398 3.57 23.15 -11.72
C LEU A 398 4.50 22.84 -10.54
N SER A 399 4.40 21.65 -9.95
CA SER A 399 5.26 21.23 -8.85
C SER A 399 6.71 21.04 -9.30
N LYS A 400 6.94 20.48 -10.49
CA LYS A 400 8.29 20.42 -11.11
C LYS A 400 8.85 21.82 -11.36
N PHE A 401 8.03 22.74 -11.86
CA PHE A 401 8.43 24.14 -12.06
C PHE A 401 8.85 24.81 -10.74
N VAL A 402 8.07 24.62 -9.66
CA VAL A 402 8.39 25.16 -8.33
C VAL A 402 9.65 24.52 -7.75
N ALA A 403 9.80 23.20 -7.86
CA ALA A 403 10.92 22.45 -7.28
C ALA A 403 12.27 22.71 -7.96
N THR A 404 12.27 23.19 -9.21
CA THR A 404 13.50 23.49 -9.98
C THR A 404 13.98 24.93 -9.80
N ASP A 405 13.23 25.78 -9.09
CA ASP A 405 13.61 27.17 -8.87
C ASP A 405 14.77 27.30 -7.85
N PRO A 406 15.79 28.17 -8.08
CA PRO A 406 16.90 28.35 -7.16
C PRO A 406 16.54 28.89 -5.77
N SER A 407 15.32 29.40 -5.56
CA SER A 407 14.78 29.82 -4.26
C SER A 407 14.08 28.68 -3.51
N PHE A 408 13.88 27.51 -4.14
CA PHE A 408 13.25 26.37 -3.50
C PHE A 408 14.19 25.73 -2.45
N LEU A 409 13.85 25.89 -1.18
CA LEU A 409 14.65 25.38 -0.06
C LEU A 409 14.27 23.94 0.27
N LYS A 410 15.24 23.01 0.27
CA LYS A 410 15.07 21.65 0.82
C LYS A 410 15.20 21.64 2.35
N SER A 411 14.38 22.45 3.00
CA SER A 411 14.31 22.66 4.45
C SER A 411 12.85 22.91 4.86
N PHE A 412 12.64 23.38 6.09
CA PHE A 412 11.33 23.77 6.59
C PHE A 412 10.91 25.17 6.11
N VAL A 413 9.66 25.26 5.67
CA VAL A 413 8.91 26.52 5.50
C VAL A 413 7.58 26.43 6.25
N LEU A 414 7.09 27.56 6.78
CA LEU A 414 5.88 27.59 7.59
C LEU A 414 4.60 27.39 6.76
N ASP A 415 4.58 27.85 5.50
CA ASP A 415 3.40 27.72 4.64
C ASP A 415 3.33 26.34 3.95
N CYS A 416 2.11 25.92 3.61
CA CYS A 416 1.88 24.73 2.78
C CYS A 416 2.21 25.06 1.32
N GLY A 417 3.05 24.23 0.69
CA GLY A 417 3.50 24.36 -0.69
C GLY A 417 2.96 23.25 -1.59
N ILE A 418 3.87 22.53 -2.26
CA ILE A 418 3.56 21.52 -3.26
C ILE A 418 3.41 20.09 -2.69
N VAL A 419 3.92 19.82 -1.49
CA VAL A 419 3.90 18.49 -0.86
C VAL A 419 2.46 17.96 -0.69
N PRO A 420 1.47 18.74 -0.18
CA PRO A 420 0.10 18.25 -0.04
C PRO A 420 -0.55 17.94 -1.40
N GLY A 421 -0.27 18.75 -2.43
CA GLY A 421 -0.79 18.58 -3.78
C GLY A 421 -0.31 17.30 -4.44
N LEU A 422 1.01 17.06 -4.41
CA LEU A 422 1.60 15.83 -4.92
C LEU A 422 1.10 14.60 -4.15
N SER A 423 0.97 14.70 -2.83
CA SER A 423 0.42 13.61 -1.99
C SER A 423 -1.03 13.26 -2.40
N THR A 424 -1.83 14.29 -2.70
CA THR A 424 -3.21 14.12 -3.18
C THR A 424 -3.25 13.44 -4.55
N VAL A 425 -2.36 13.83 -5.48
CA VAL A 425 -2.24 13.16 -6.80
C VAL A 425 -1.86 11.69 -6.65
N VAL A 426 -0.87 11.36 -5.82
CA VAL A 426 -0.48 9.96 -5.57
C VAL A 426 -1.62 9.14 -4.96
N ALA A 427 -2.48 9.76 -4.15
CA ALA A 427 -3.60 9.10 -3.49
C ALA A 427 -4.88 8.99 -4.35
N ALA A 428 -5.09 9.91 -5.30
CA ALA A 428 -6.38 10.11 -5.96
C ALA A 428 -6.37 9.92 -7.48
N CYS A 429 -5.21 10.06 -8.14
CA CYS A 429 -5.12 9.92 -9.58
C CYS A 429 -5.27 8.45 -9.99
N ILE A 430 -5.96 8.18 -11.10
CA ILE A 430 -6.11 6.83 -11.66
C ILE A 430 -4.90 6.46 -12.51
N ASP A 431 -4.33 7.42 -13.22
CA ASP A 431 -3.21 7.20 -14.13
C ASP A 431 -1.93 6.89 -13.35
N MET A 432 -1.47 5.65 -13.47
CA MET A 432 -0.30 5.15 -12.76
C MET A 432 1.00 5.87 -13.17
N SER A 433 1.10 6.36 -14.42
CA SER A 433 2.25 7.14 -14.88
C SER A 433 2.31 8.48 -14.15
N ILE A 434 1.19 9.19 -14.07
CA ILE A 434 1.10 10.48 -13.34
C ILE A 434 1.43 10.28 -11.86
N ARG A 435 0.94 9.20 -11.24
CA ARG A 435 1.25 8.87 -9.83
C ARG A 435 2.73 8.59 -9.61
N LYS A 436 3.38 7.83 -10.49
CA LYS A 436 4.84 7.56 -10.42
C LYS A 436 5.64 8.86 -10.54
N GLU A 437 5.28 9.72 -11.49
CA GLU A 437 5.94 11.02 -11.65
C GLU A 437 5.75 11.92 -10.42
N ALA A 438 4.54 11.99 -9.86
CA ALA A 438 4.27 12.75 -8.64
C ALA A 438 5.10 12.24 -7.44
N LEU A 439 5.18 10.91 -7.29
CA LEU A 439 6.01 10.27 -6.27
C LEU A 439 7.50 10.57 -6.48
N GLN A 440 7.98 10.59 -7.72
CA GLN A 440 9.37 10.93 -8.01
C GLN A 440 9.68 12.38 -7.61
N VAL A 441 8.79 13.34 -7.92
CA VAL A 441 8.97 14.74 -7.49
C VAL A 441 9.01 14.84 -5.96
N LEU A 442 8.18 14.08 -5.23
CA LEU A 442 8.23 14.00 -3.77
C LEU A 442 9.58 13.48 -3.25
N LYS A 443 10.17 12.48 -3.91
CA LYS A 443 11.50 11.95 -3.59
C LYS A 443 12.59 13.00 -3.81
N ASP A 444 12.51 13.74 -4.92
CA ASP A 444 13.52 14.72 -5.30
C ASP A 444 13.60 15.93 -4.35
N ILE A 445 12.49 16.27 -3.68
CA ILE A 445 12.43 17.40 -2.74
C ILE A 445 12.78 17.06 -1.29
N VAL A 446 13.03 15.79 -0.95
CA VAL A 446 13.47 15.39 0.41
C VAL A 446 14.76 16.15 0.82
N PRO A 447 14.87 16.70 2.05
CA PRO A 447 13.95 16.62 3.20
C PRO A 447 13.06 17.85 3.40
N ARG A 448 12.36 18.32 2.35
CA ARG A 448 11.42 19.46 2.41
C ARG A 448 10.31 19.25 3.45
N ARG A 449 10.03 20.29 4.24
CA ARG A 449 8.87 20.36 5.14
C ARG A 449 8.07 21.63 4.89
N GLU A 450 6.75 21.52 4.88
CA GLU A 450 5.82 22.60 4.50
C GLU A 450 4.66 22.68 5.49
N GLY A 451 4.70 23.64 6.40
CA GLY A 451 3.77 23.73 7.52
C GLY A 451 3.85 22.47 8.37
N VAL A 452 2.81 21.62 8.31
CA VAL A 452 2.78 20.33 9.03
C VAL A 452 3.17 19.13 8.17
N TRP A 453 3.40 19.34 6.88
CA TRP A 453 3.70 18.28 5.90
C TRP A 453 5.18 18.00 5.82
N ASP A 454 5.53 16.72 5.71
CA ASP A 454 6.90 16.24 5.60
C ASP A 454 7.04 15.38 4.33
N SER A 455 7.96 15.75 3.44
CA SER A 455 8.07 15.09 2.13
C SER A 455 8.52 13.64 2.26
N LEU A 456 9.34 13.29 3.26
CA LEU A 456 9.76 11.92 3.52
C LEU A 456 8.56 11.05 3.94
N THR A 457 7.71 11.56 4.84
CA THR A 457 6.48 10.89 5.24
C THR A 457 5.52 10.74 4.06
N ALA A 458 5.42 11.77 3.20
CA ALA A 458 4.62 11.71 1.98
C ALA A 458 5.15 10.68 0.96
N VAL A 459 6.47 10.53 0.82
CA VAL A 459 7.09 9.47 -0.01
C VAL A 459 6.72 8.08 0.52
N LYS A 460 6.89 7.83 1.81
CA LYS A 460 6.52 6.54 2.43
C LYS A 460 5.03 6.23 2.26
N PHE A 461 4.17 7.23 2.39
CA PHE A 461 2.75 7.08 2.08
C PHE A 461 2.52 6.76 0.61
N GLY A 462 3.19 7.48 -0.29
CA GLY A 462 3.05 7.28 -1.72
C GLY A 462 3.53 5.90 -2.17
N GLU A 463 4.64 5.41 -1.62
CA GLU A 463 5.15 4.05 -1.83
C GLU A 463 4.10 3.02 -1.40
N ARG A 464 3.52 3.13 -0.19
CA ARG A 464 2.40 2.28 0.25
C ARG A 464 1.18 2.34 -0.66
N CYS A 465 0.85 3.52 -1.20
CA CYS A 465 -0.26 3.66 -2.17
C CYS A 465 0.04 3.05 -3.54
N MET A 466 1.31 2.89 -3.87
CA MET A 466 1.81 2.34 -5.13
C MET A 466 2.19 0.87 -5.00
N GLU A 467 2.26 0.33 -3.78
CA GLU A 467 2.34 -1.10 -3.43
C GLU A 467 1.05 -1.86 -3.79
N SER A 468 0.49 -1.60 -4.97
CA SER A 468 -0.37 -2.57 -5.62
C SER A 468 0.52 -3.75 -6.02
N VAL A 469 0.35 -4.88 -5.33
CA VAL A 469 0.96 -6.14 -5.76
C VAL A 469 0.45 -6.54 -7.15
N ALA A 470 -0.75 -6.09 -7.54
CA ALA A 470 -1.32 -6.31 -8.86
C ALA A 470 -0.61 -5.46 -9.94
N ALA A 471 -0.28 -6.07 -11.08
CA ALA A 471 0.38 -5.42 -12.20
C ALA A 471 -0.59 -5.04 -13.34
N PRO A 472 -0.40 -3.91 -14.04
CA PRO A 472 -1.25 -3.56 -15.17
C PRO A 472 -1.15 -4.62 -16.29
N LEU A 473 -2.27 -4.87 -16.97
CA LEU A 473 -2.29 -5.75 -18.14
C LEU A 473 -1.89 -4.96 -19.38
N PRO A 474 -1.04 -5.51 -20.26
CA PRO A 474 -0.76 -4.90 -21.56
C PRO A 474 -1.99 -4.94 -22.46
N ARG A 475 -1.91 -4.25 -23.61
CA ARG A 475 -2.95 -4.32 -24.63
C ARG A 475 -2.94 -5.71 -25.30
N LEU A 476 -3.81 -6.60 -24.81
CA LEU A 476 -3.99 -7.97 -25.32
C LEU A 476 -5.20 -8.03 -26.25
N VAL A 477 -5.07 -7.47 -27.45
CA VAL A 477 -6.12 -7.54 -28.49
C VAL A 477 -5.49 -7.90 -29.83
N LEU A 478 -6.30 -8.41 -30.76
CA LEU A 478 -5.84 -8.60 -32.13
C LEU A 478 -5.66 -7.24 -32.82
N HIS A 479 -4.61 -7.10 -33.62
CA HIS A 479 -4.41 -5.95 -34.48
C HIS A 479 -5.52 -5.89 -35.54
N ASP A 480 -5.97 -4.69 -35.90
CA ASP A 480 -7.19 -4.42 -36.68
C ASP A 480 -7.30 -5.16 -38.03
N HIS A 481 -6.18 -5.67 -38.57
CA HIS A 481 -6.09 -6.35 -39.87
C HIS A 481 -5.91 -7.86 -39.74
N VAL A 482 -5.88 -8.41 -38.52
CA VAL A 482 -5.71 -9.84 -38.26
C VAL A 482 -7.08 -10.50 -38.24
N ASN A 483 -7.31 -11.42 -39.18
CA ASN A 483 -8.49 -12.27 -39.15
C ASN A 483 -8.30 -13.39 -38.12
N ARG A 484 -9.23 -13.49 -37.16
CA ARG A 484 -9.19 -14.51 -36.09
C ARG A 484 -9.11 -15.93 -36.62
N GLY A 485 -9.80 -16.23 -37.73
CA GLY A 485 -9.84 -17.58 -38.31
C GLY A 485 -8.59 -18.00 -39.08
N SER A 486 -7.70 -17.06 -39.40
CA SER A 486 -6.44 -17.34 -40.12
C SER A 486 -5.23 -17.45 -39.20
N ILE A 487 -5.41 -17.30 -37.89
CA ILE A 487 -4.32 -17.43 -36.92
C ILE A 487 -3.96 -18.91 -36.81
N ASP A 488 -2.67 -19.22 -36.95
CA ASP A 488 -2.08 -20.54 -36.70
C ASP A 488 -1.28 -20.50 -35.36
N PRO A 489 -1.91 -20.81 -34.22
CA PRO A 489 -1.25 -20.77 -32.92
C PRO A 489 0.00 -21.64 -32.85
N ARG A 490 -0.01 -22.79 -33.54
CA ARG A 490 1.07 -23.76 -33.52
C ARG A 490 2.29 -23.22 -34.26
N GLY A 491 2.13 -22.85 -35.53
CA GLY A 491 3.23 -22.31 -36.33
C GLY A 491 3.84 -21.03 -35.75
N ILE A 492 3.01 -20.17 -35.15
CA ILE A 492 3.47 -18.97 -34.43
C ILE A 492 4.32 -19.35 -33.21
N THR A 493 3.87 -20.31 -32.40
CA THR A 493 4.59 -20.76 -31.21
C THR A 493 5.90 -21.46 -31.58
N GLU A 494 5.90 -22.36 -32.56
CA GLU A 494 7.10 -23.04 -33.06
C GLU A 494 8.14 -22.03 -33.56
N SER A 495 7.69 -21.01 -34.31
CA SER A 495 8.56 -19.93 -34.78
C SER A 495 9.17 -19.14 -33.62
N TRP A 496 8.37 -18.77 -32.63
CA TRP A 496 8.84 -18.03 -31.46
C TRP A 496 9.86 -18.84 -30.63
N LEU A 497 9.58 -20.12 -30.35
CA LEU A 497 10.49 -21.00 -29.61
C LEU A 497 11.81 -21.22 -30.37
N LYS A 498 11.75 -21.39 -31.70
CA LYS A 498 12.94 -21.49 -32.54
C LYS A 498 13.80 -20.22 -32.47
N ASN A 499 13.18 -19.05 -32.47
CA ASN A 499 13.91 -17.78 -32.33
C ASN A 499 14.55 -17.63 -30.94
N LEU A 500 13.87 -18.05 -29.88
CA LEU A 500 14.43 -18.10 -28.53
C LEU A 500 15.64 -19.04 -28.47
N GLN A 501 15.51 -20.25 -29.03
CA GLN A 501 16.59 -21.23 -29.12
C GLN A 501 17.80 -20.69 -29.89
N ILE A 502 17.60 -20.00 -31.01
CA ILE A 502 18.67 -19.34 -31.76
C ILE A 502 19.38 -18.30 -30.89
N LYS A 503 18.65 -17.38 -30.24
CA LYS A 503 19.24 -16.34 -29.39
C LYS A 503 20.03 -16.93 -28.22
N ILE A 504 19.54 -18.01 -27.60
CA ILE A 504 20.25 -18.72 -26.53
C ILE A 504 21.52 -19.38 -27.07
N SER A 505 21.43 -20.17 -28.14
CA SER A 505 22.57 -20.90 -28.70
C SER A 505 23.70 -19.99 -29.22
N GLN A 506 23.35 -18.79 -29.71
CA GLN A 506 24.30 -17.79 -30.19
C GLN A 506 24.74 -16.81 -29.08
N ASN A 507 24.28 -16.99 -27.83
CA ASN A 507 24.50 -16.07 -26.71
C ASN A 507 24.12 -14.60 -27.03
N GLN A 508 23.10 -14.41 -27.86
CA GLN A 508 22.58 -13.11 -28.28
C GLN A 508 21.43 -12.65 -27.38
N LEU A 509 21.63 -12.74 -26.07
CA LEU A 509 20.59 -12.47 -25.08
C LEU A 509 20.59 -11.03 -24.57
N ARG A 510 21.46 -10.14 -25.10
CA ARG A 510 21.51 -8.71 -24.73
C ARG A 510 20.32 -7.91 -25.23
N ASP A 511 19.77 -8.29 -26.38
CA ASP A 511 18.55 -7.70 -26.91
C ASP A 511 17.54 -8.79 -27.25
N ILE A 512 16.47 -8.81 -26.47
CA ILE A 512 15.33 -9.73 -26.60
C ILE A 512 14.06 -9.00 -27.04
N SER A 513 14.16 -7.75 -27.51
CA SER A 513 13.01 -6.90 -27.89
C SER A 513 12.18 -7.47 -29.03
N GLU A 514 12.76 -8.37 -29.84
CA GLU A 514 12.06 -9.10 -30.89
C GLU A 514 11.18 -10.22 -30.33
N LEU A 515 11.55 -10.78 -29.18
CA LEU A 515 10.85 -11.91 -28.55
C LEU A 515 9.76 -11.48 -27.58
N PHE A 516 9.88 -10.32 -26.94
CA PHE A 516 9.02 -9.89 -25.84
C PHE A 516 8.38 -8.52 -26.07
N ILE A 517 7.18 -8.33 -25.52
CA ILE A 517 6.59 -6.99 -25.35
C ILE A 517 7.27 -6.23 -24.20
N ASP A 518 6.92 -4.95 -24.01
CA ASP A 518 7.54 -4.15 -22.94
C ASP A 518 7.10 -4.62 -21.54
N GLU A 519 5.79 -4.82 -21.32
CA GLU A 519 5.23 -5.35 -20.08
C GLU A 519 5.27 -6.90 -20.02
N CYS A 520 6.45 -7.48 -20.20
CA CYS A 520 6.65 -8.92 -20.23
C CYS A 520 7.14 -9.52 -18.91
N TRP A 521 6.96 -10.84 -18.78
CA TRP A 521 7.28 -11.59 -17.58
C TRP A 521 7.91 -12.94 -17.91
N TRP A 522 8.85 -13.36 -17.07
CA TRP A 522 9.37 -14.73 -17.04
C TRP A 522 9.28 -15.28 -15.61
N ARG A 523 8.50 -16.35 -15.40
CA ARG A 523 8.40 -17.04 -14.11
C ARG A 523 9.04 -18.42 -14.19
N ASP A 524 10.13 -18.61 -13.47
CA ASP A 524 10.84 -19.89 -13.40
C ASP A 524 10.53 -20.61 -12.08
N ILE A 525 10.12 -21.87 -12.16
CA ILE A 525 9.99 -22.80 -11.04
C ILE A 525 11.08 -23.85 -11.22
N VAL A 526 12.22 -23.60 -10.56
CA VAL A 526 13.35 -24.52 -10.39
C VAL A 526 14.04 -25.02 -11.67
N ALA A 527 13.74 -24.46 -12.86
CA ALA A 527 14.20 -25.02 -14.13
C ALA A 527 15.50 -24.40 -14.65
N LEU A 528 15.63 -23.08 -14.59
CA LEU A 528 16.85 -22.38 -15.00
C LEU A 528 17.73 -22.07 -13.79
N SER A 529 17.09 -21.87 -12.64
CA SER A 529 17.73 -21.67 -11.35
C SER A 529 17.13 -22.63 -10.32
N TRP A 530 17.85 -23.00 -9.26
CA TRP A 530 17.31 -23.82 -8.16
C TRP A 530 16.46 -22.99 -7.18
N ASN A 531 15.61 -22.10 -7.70
CA ASN A 531 14.71 -21.23 -6.94
C ASN A 531 13.41 -21.03 -7.74
N ILE A 532 12.36 -20.57 -7.07
CA ILE A 532 11.17 -19.98 -7.71
C ILE A 532 11.44 -18.48 -7.86
N THR A 533 11.42 -17.96 -9.08
CA THR A 533 11.79 -16.57 -9.38
C THR A 533 10.88 -15.99 -10.47
N THR A 534 10.58 -14.70 -10.35
CA THR A 534 9.79 -13.95 -11.33
C THR A 534 10.57 -12.73 -11.80
N LYS A 535 10.79 -12.63 -13.11
CA LYS A 535 11.43 -11.49 -13.76
C LYS A 535 10.38 -10.67 -14.51
N CYS A 536 10.40 -9.35 -14.30
CA CYS A 536 9.51 -8.41 -14.94
C CYS A 536 10.31 -7.48 -15.83
N GLY A 537 9.91 -7.35 -17.10
CA GLY A 537 10.56 -6.47 -18.05
C GLY A 537 11.73 -7.12 -18.80
N LYS A 538 12.04 -6.56 -19.97
CA LYS A 538 13.02 -7.13 -20.90
C LYS A 538 14.44 -7.15 -20.33
N ASN A 539 14.83 -6.17 -19.50
CA ASN A 539 16.20 -6.08 -18.99
C ASN A 539 16.48 -7.20 -17.98
N GLU A 540 15.55 -7.41 -17.05
CA GLU A 540 15.60 -8.40 -15.98
C GLU A 540 15.56 -9.81 -16.57
N ILE A 541 14.69 -10.05 -17.56
CA ILE A 541 14.63 -11.31 -18.30
C ILE A 541 15.93 -11.55 -19.07
N SER A 542 16.44 -10.52 -19.78
CA SER A 542 17.70 -10.60 -20.54
C SER A 542 18.88 -10.97 -19.64
N GLN A 543 19.05 -10.29 -18.51
CA GLN A 543 20.10 -10.58 -17.53
C GLN A 543 19.96 -11.98 -16.93
N TYR A 544 18.73 -12.39 -16.61
CA TYR A 544 18.45 -13.70 -16.07
C TYR A 544 18.82 -14.82 -17.06
N LEU A 545 18.38 -14.72 -18.32
CA LEU A 545 18.72 -15.70 -19.35
C LEU A 545 20.23 -15.73 -19.63
N GLN A 546 20.91 -14.57 -19.70
CA GLN A 546 22.37 -14.52 -19.87
C GLN A 546 23.11 -15.25 -18.75
N SER A 547 22.64 -15.10 -17.51
CA SER A 547 23.30 -15.69 -16.35
C SER A 547 22.98 -17.18 -16.17
N GLN A 548 21.78 -17.63 -16.55
CA GLN A 548 21.30 -18.98 -16.21
C GLN A 548 21.18 -19.94 -17.39
N ALA A 549 20.88 -19.49 -18.61
CA ALA A 549 20.57 -20.40 -19.72
C ALA A 549 21.77 -21.30 -20.06
N ALA A 550 22.98 -20.73 -20.18
CA ALA A 550 24.20 -21.51 -20.43
C ALA A 550 24.61 -22.40 -19.23
N LYS A 551 24.38 -21.92 -18.00
CA LYS A 551 24.69 -22.67 -16.76
C LYS A 551 23.81 -23.91 -16.68
N SER A 552 22.50 -23.74 -16.82
CA SER A 552 21.51 -24.83 -16.81
C SER A 552 21.56 -25.70 -18.08
N GLY A 553 22.10 -25.20 -19.20
CA GLY A 553 22.02 -25.89 -20.50
C GLY A 553 20.62 -25.83 -21.12
N PHE A 554 19.81 -24.85 -20.73
CA PHE A 554 18.49 -24.58 -21.29
C PHE A 554 18.62 -24.08 -22.73
N GLY A 555 17.84 -24.63 -23.67
CA GLY A 555 17.89 -24.17 -25.07
C GLY A 555 17.29 -25.10 -26.14
N GLN A 556 16.83 -26.30 -25.79
CA GLN A 556 16.12 -27.18 -26.72
C GLN A 556 14.63 -27.21 -26.35
N PHE A 557 13.76 -26.87 -27.29
CA PHE A 557 12.33 -26.73 -27.06
C PHE A 557 11.51 -27.54 -28.05
N ASN A 558 10.43 -28.17 -27.58
CA ASN A 558 9.41 -28.76 -28.44
C ASN A 558 8.04 -28.26 -28.03
N VAL A 559 7.17 -27.95 -28.99
CA VAL A 559 5.78 -27.60 -28.70
C VAL A 559 5.04 -28.83 -28.18
N VAL A 560 4.18 -28.64 -27.18
CA VAL A 560 3.23 -29.68 -26.76
C VAL A 560 2.06 -29.66 -27.74
N ASP A 561 2.03 -30.58 -28.69
CA ASP A 561 1.06 -30.55 -29.80
C ASP A 561 -0.30 -31.20 -29.49
N GLN A 562 -0.47 -31.77 -28.29
CA GLN A 562 -1.67 -32.53 -27.92
C GLN A 562 -2.11 -32.24 -26.48
N GLY A 563 -3.37 -32.54 -26.19
CA GLY A 563 -3.93 -32.44 -24.84
C GLY A 563 -4.26 -31.01 -24.42
N ALA A 564 -4.31 -30.78 -23.11
CA ALA A 564 -4.78 -29.53 -22.53
C ALA A 564 -3.85 -28.33 -22.80
N LEU A 565 -2.56 -28.60 -23.04
CA LEU A 565 -1.53 -27.58 -23.24
C LEU A 565 -1.22 -27.30 -24.72
N GLN A 566 -2.01 -27.84 -25.65
CA GLN A 566 -1.82 -27.59 -27.08
C GLN A 566 -1.97 -26.10 -27.43
N PRO A 567 -1.23 -25.59 -28.44
CA PRO A 567 -1.35 -24.20 -28.87
C PRO A 567 -2.79 -23.81 -29.18
N ARG A 568 -3.28 -22.75 -28.54
CA ARG A 568 -4.64 -22.22 -28.77
C ARG A 568 -4.68 -20.71 -28.68
N LEU A 569 -5.66 -20.13 -29.38
CA LEU A 569 -6.02 -18.73 -29.19
C LEU A 569 -6.96 -18.60 -27.99
N SER A 570 -6.46 -18.06 -26.90
CA SER A 570 -7.22 -17.81 -25.68
C SER A 570 -7.91 -16.45 -25.75
N ASP A 571 -9.14 -16.40 -25.24
CA ASP A 571 -9.94 -15.18 -25.13
C ASP A 571 -10.58 -15.14 -23.74
N MET A 572 -10.11 -14.23 -22.92
CA MET A 572 -10.60 -14.02 -21.55
C MET A 572 -11.25 -12.65 -21.47
N GLY A 573 -12.54 -12.58 -21.79
CA GLY A 573 -13.32 -11.34 -21.71
C GLY A 573 -12.79 -10.24 -22.64
N GLY A 574 -12.31 -10.60 -23.83
CA GLY A 574 -11.74 -9.68 -24.81
C GLY A 574 -10.23 -9.47 -24.68
N LEU A 575 -9.59 -10.04 -23.65
CA LEU A 575 -8.14 -10.18 -23.59
C LEU A 575 -7.74 -11.41 -24.42
N ILE A 576 -7.04 -11.17 -25.54
CA ILE A 576 -6.74 -12.19 -26.54
C ILE A 576 -5.22 -12.41 -26.63
N TRP A 577 -4.80 -13.68 -26.51
CA TRP A 577 -3.41 -14.11 -26.68
C TRP A 577 -3.35 -15.55 -27.20
N ILE A 578 -2.20 -15.97 -27.71
CA ILE A 578 -1.93 -17.41 -27.94
C ILE A 578 -1.36 -17.99 -26.65
N GLU A 579 -1.92 -19.10 -26.16
CA GLU A 579 -1.39 -19.87 -25.04
C GLU A 579 -0.92 -21.23 -25.54
N SER A 580 0.30 -21.62 -25.18
CA SER A 580 0.86 -22.91 -25.59
C SER A 580 1.82 -23.46 -24.56
N GLY A 581 1.76 -24.77 -24.33
CA GLY A 581 2.79 -25.52 -23.62
C GLY A 581 4.00 -25.83 -24.52
N PHE A 582 5.15 -26.03 -23.89
CA PHE A 582 6.37 -26.56 -24.52
C PHE A 582 7.13 -27.45 -23.55
N THR A 583 7.92 -28.38 -24.06
CA THR A 583 8.86 -29.19 -23.28
C THR A 583 10.29 -28.71 -23.52
N PHE A 584 11.16 -28.95 -22.55
CA PHE A 584 12.59 -28.69 -22.67
C PHE A 584 13.41 -29.71 -21.89
N GLU A 585 14.69 -29.78 -22.25
CA GLU A 585 15.71 -30.52 -21.53
C GLU A 585 16.83 -29.55 -21.13
N ASN A 586 17.35 -29.71 -19.92
CA ASN A 586 18.51 -28.99 -19.43
C ASN A 586 19.55 -29.99 -18.88
N LYS A 587 20.64 -29.54 -18.26
CA LYS A 587 21.68 -30.42 -17.70
C LYS A 587 21.16 -31.30 -16.56
N ALA A 588 20.26 -30.78 -15.73
CA ALA A 588 19.75 -31.48 -14.55
C ALA A 588 18.61 -32.47 -14.89
N GLY A 589 17.81 -32.18 -15.91
CA GLY A 589 16.48 -32.75 -16.01
C GLY A 589 15.70 -32.41 -17.26
N THR A 590 14.44 -32.85 -17.27
CA THR A 590 13.41 -32.49 -18.24
C THR A 590 12.34 -31.63 -17.56
N GLY A 591 11.71 -30.76 -18.34
CA GLY A 591 10.69 -29.88 -17.82
C GLY A 591 9.70 -29.42 -18.88
N ARG A 592 8.66 -28.73 -18.40
CA ARG A 592 7.60 -28.14 -19.20
C ARG A 592 7.49 -26.66 -18.92
N GLY A 593 7.04 -25.91 -19.91
CA GLY A 593 6.78 -24.50 -19.80
C GLY A 593 5.50 -24.10 -20.50
N ILE A 594 5.04 -22.88 -20.23
CA ILE A 594 3.89 -22.26 -20.89
C ILE A 594 4.32 -20.90 -21.42
N VAL A 595 3.99 -20.62 -22.67
CA VAL A 595 4.19 -19.30 -23.28
C VAL A 595 2.83 -18.68 -23.63
N ARG A 596 2.71 -17.38 -23.36
CA ARG A 596 1.58 -16.53 -23.75
C ARG A 596 2.06 -15.44 -24.69
N LEU A 597 1.63 -15.48 -25.95
CA LEU A 597 2.05 -14.55 -26.99
C LEU A 597 0.96 -13.51 -27.27
N ALA A 598 1.31 -12.23 -27.21
CA ALA A 598 0.47 -11.10 -27.56
C ALA A 598 0.66 -10.72 -29.03
N ASN A 599 -0.43 -10.32 -29.69
CA ASN A 599 -0.38 -9.82 -31.06
C ASN A 599 0.05 -8.34 -31.06
N VAL A 600 1.16 -8.03 -31.74
CA VAL A 600 1.73 -6.66 -31.77
C VAL A 600 1.76 -6.06 -33.18
N GLY A 601 1.30 -6.81 -34.19
CA GLY A 601 1.26 -6.39 -35.58
C GLY A 601 0.53 -7.42 -36.44
N ALA A 602 0.34 -7.12 -37.73
CA ALA A 602 -0.42 -7.98 -38.65
C ALA A 602 0.07 -9.45 -38.72
N SER A 603 1.38 -9.68 -38.57
CA SER A 603 2.00 -11.01 -38.54
C SER A 603 2.95 -11.20 -37.35
N GLN A 604 2.95 -10.28 -36.40
CA GLN A 604 3.95 -10.23 -35.33
C GLN A 604 3.33 -10.62 -33.98
N TRP A 605 3.97 -11.57 -33.32
CA TRP A 605 3.58 -12.09 -32.02
C TRP A 605 4.81 -12.12 -31.12
N LYS A 606 4.65 -11.63 -29.89
CA LYS A 606 5.72 -11.53 -28.91
C LYS A 606 5.24 -12.03 -27.55
N ALA A 607 6.14 -12.61 -26.77
CA ALA A 607 5.80 -13.11 -25.46
C ALA A 607 5.42 -11.99 -24.50
N TRP A 608 4.27 -12.19 -23.88
CA TRP A 608 3.81 -11.49 -22.69
C TRP A 608 4.29 -12.22 -21.44
N ILE A 609 4.05 -13.53 -21.34
CA ILE A 609 4.44 -14.35 -20.19
C ILE A 609 5.14 -15.61 -20.71
N VAL A 610 6.29 -15.92 -20.11
CA VAL A 610 6.94 -17.23 -20.24
C VAL A 610 7.02 -17.85 -18.86
N HIS A 611 6.66 -19.11 -18.77
CA HIS A 611 6.79 -19.92 -17.58
C HIS A 611 7.65 -21.15 -17.87
N THR A 612 8.57 -21.48 -16.98
CA THR A 612 9.40 -22.69 -17.02
C THR A 612 9.28 -23.45 -15.70
N ASN A 613 9.15 -24.76 -15.76
CA ASN A 613 9.02 -25.64 -14.61
C ASN A 613 9.83 -26.94 -14.83
N LEU A 614 10.68 -27.32 -13.88
CA LEU A 614 11.37 -28.61 -13.92
C LEU A 614 10.41 -29.70 -13.45
N ASP A 615 10.27 -30.76 -14.25
CA ASP A 615 9.43 -31.90 -13.87
C ASP A 615 10.24 -33.06 -13.30
N GLU A 616 11.40 -33.38 -13.86
CA GLU A 616 12.15 -34.58 -13.47
C GLU A 616 13.66 -34.37 -13.55
N LEU A 617 14.42 -35.09 -12.72
CA LEU A 617 15.88 -35.15 -12.81
C LEU A 617 16.30 -36.36 -13.64
N LYS A 618 17.28 -36.20 -14.54
CA LYS A 618 17.69 -37.26 -15.49
C LYS A 618 18.12 -38.56 -14.82
N GLU A 619 18.87 -38.45 -13.73
CA GLU A 619 19.46 -39.60 -13.02
C GLU A 619 18.64 -40.02 -11.78
N PHE A 620 17.61 -39.26 -11.43
CA PHE A 620 16.86 -39.40 -10.18
C PHE A 620 15.35 -39.29 -10.41
N GLN A 621 14.83 -40.08 -11.35
CA GLN A 621 13.39 -40.13 -11.61
C GLN A 621 12.62 -40.64 -10.39
N GLU A 622 11.42 -40.11 -10.17
CA GLU A 622 10.53 -40.55 -9.09
C GLU A 622 10.14 -42.01 -9.30
N GLN A 623 10.49 -42.87 -8.35
CA GLN A 623 10.09 -44.27 -8.35
C GLN A 623 8.72 -44.43 -7.68
N SER A 624 8.00 -45.51 -8.03
CA SER A 624 6.79 -45.89 -7.30
C SER A 624 7.13 -46.02 -5.81
N PRO A 625 6.40 -45.35 -4.90
CA PRO A 625 6.70 -45.37 -3.47
C PRO A 625 6.38 -46.73 -2.81
N GLN A 626 5.92 -47.72 -3.59
CA GLN A 626 5.65 -49.09 -3.15
C GLN A 626 6.95 -49.85 -2.82
N GLY A 627 7.34 -49.84 -1.55
CA GLY A 627 8.50 -50.56 -1.02
C GLY A 627 8.76 -50.22 0.44
N LYS A 628 9.40 -51.15 1.18
CA LYS A 628 9.80 -50.95 2.58
C LYS A 628 10.69 -49.71 2.70
N SER A 629 10.45 -48.88 3.71
CA SER A 629 11.28 -47.72 4.05
C SER A 629 12.79 -48.03 3.97
N ASN A 630 13.53 -47.18 3.27
CA ASN A 630 14.98 -47.13 3.42
C ASN A 630 15.26 -46.81 4.90
N GLY A 631 15.86 -47.75 5.64
CA GLY A 631 16.02 -47.67 7.09
C GLY A 631 16.62 -46.33 7.52
N CYS A 632 15.77 -45.44 8.06
CA CYS A 632 16.23 -44.19 8.65
C CYS A 632 16.81 -44.51 10.03
N LYS A 633 18.05 -44.08 10.30
CA LYS A 633 18.56 -44.15 11.67
C LYS A 633 17.77 -43.13 12.50
N PRO A 634 17.23 -43.48 13.68
CA PRO A 634 16.44 -42.56 14.50
C PRO A 634 17.19 -41.27 14.90
N THR A 635 18.53 -41.32 14.88
CA THR A 635 19.42 -40.22 15.30
C THR A 635 20.02 -39.43 14.13
N ASP A 636 19.93 -39.90 12.88
CA ASP A 636 20.58 -39.29 11.71
C ASP A 636 19.74 -39.49 10.44
N THR A 637 19.28 -38.38 9.84
CA THR A 637 18.40 -38.37 8.67
C THR A 637 18.80 -37.28 7.68
N GLN A 638 18.52 -37.42 6.38
CA GLN A 638 18.80 -36.34 5.44
C GLN A 638 17.88 -35.14 5.68
N VAL A 639 16.58 -35.40 5.89
CA VAL A 639 15.56 -34.37 6.04
C VAL A 639 14.74 -34.60 7.31
N LEU A 640 14.75 -33.63 8.22
CA LEU A 640 13.81 -33.58 9.34
C LEU A 640 12.63 -32.67 8.98
N ILE A 641 11.41 -33.22 8.98
CA ILE A 641 10.17 -32.49 8.69
C ILE A 641 9.40 -32.29 10.00
N ILE A 642 9.12 -31.03 10.36
CA ILE A 642 8.37 -30.68 11.57
C ILE A 642 6.90 -30.45 11.18
N GLY A 643 6.05 -31.42 11.50
CA GLY A 643 4.60 -31.40 11.27
C GLY A 643 4.11 -32.50 10.32
N ALA A 644 3.20 -33.34 10.80
CA ALA A 644 2.57 -34.45 10.07
C ALA A 644 1.20 -34.07 9.47
N GLY A 645 1.05 -32.81 9.05
CA GLY A 645 -0.11 -32.35 8.27
C GLY A 645 -0.01 -32.69 6.78
N GLN A 646 -0.97 -32.25 5.97
CA GLN A 646 -1.00 -32.54 4.53
C GLN A 646 0.28 -32.14 3.79
N SER A 647 0.89 -31.01 4.17
CA SER A 647 2.13 -30.50 3.59
C SER A 647 3.34 -31.40 3.90
N GLY A 648 3.47 -31.86 5.15
CA GLY A 648 4.57 -32.73 5.56
C GLY A 648 4.48 -34.11 4.93
N LEU A 649 3.27 -34.70 4.90
CA LEU A 649 3.03 -35.99 4.26
C LEU A 649 3.27 -35.95 2.75
N ALA A 650 2.80 -34.90 2.06
CA ALA A 650 3.00 -34.74 0.62
C ALA A 650 4.49 -34.62 0.25
N LEU A 651 5.25 -33.82 1.01
CA LEU A 651 6.68 -33.68 0.78
C LEU A 651 7.45 -34.96 1.10
N ALA A 652 7.16 -35.63 2.21
CA ALA A 652 7.82 -36.87 2.58
C ALA A 652 7.61 -37.98 1.54
N ALA A 653 6.41 -38.07 0.95
CA ALA A 653 6.14 -38.98 -0.15
C ALA A 653 7.01 -38.70 -1.39
N ARG A 654 7.15 -37.42 -1.78
CA ARG A 654 8.04 -36.99 -2.89
C ARG A 654 9.52 -37.26 -2.61
N LEU A 655 9.97 -37.01 -1.37
CA LEU A 655 11.35 -37.29 -0.96
C LEU A 655 11.63 -38.80 -0.99
N LYS A 656 10.69 -39.63 -0.49
CA LYS A 656 10.81 -41.09 -0.53
C LYS A 656 10.94 -41.62 -1.95
N SER A 657 10.11 -41.14 -2.90
CA SER A 657 10.21 -41.54 -4.31
C SER A 657 11.52 -41.11 -4.98
N LEU A 658 12.21 -40.10 -4.45
CA LEU A 658 13.53 -39.64 -4.90
C LEU A 658 14.69 -40.28 -4.11
N SER A 659 14.39 -41.30 -3.29
CA SER A 659 15.34 -41.98 -2.40
C SER A 659 16.06 -41.05 -1.42
N VAL A 660 15.39 -39.99 -0.97
CA VAL A 660 15.86 -39.11 0.11
C VAL A 660 15.20 -39.52 1.41
N SER A 661 16.01 -39.90 2.41
CA SER A 661 15.52 -40.27 3.73
C SER A 661 14.92 -39.07 4.47
N ALA A 662 13.72 -39.24 5.01
CA ALA A 662 13.04 -38.21 5.78
C ALA A 662 12.43 -38.79 7.06
N LEU A 663 12.52 -38.04 8.15
CA LEU A 663 11.79 -38.28 9.38
C LEU A 663 10.79 -37.14 9.59
N ILE A 664 9.51 -37.47 9.75
CA ILE A 664 8.49 -36.50 10.17
C ILE A 664 8.33 -36.60 11.70
N VAL A 665 8.33 -35.46 12.39
CA VAL A 665 8.01 -35.37 13.81
C VAL A 665 6.78 -34.51 14.02
N ASP A 666 5.86 -34.97 14.88
CA ASP A 666 4.68 -34.21 15.27
C ASP A 666 4.47 -34.29 16.78
N LYS A 667 4.13 -33.14 17.38
CA LYS A 667 3.84 -33.04 18.82
C LYS A 667 2.53 -33.75 19.19
N SER A 668 1.61 -33.88 18.24
CA SER A 668 0.34 -34.54 18.44
C SER A 668 0.51 -36.04 18.65
N PRO A 669 -0.29 -36.67 19.53
CA PRO A 669 -0.19 -38.10 19.79
C PRO A 669 -0.63 -38.98 18.62
N GLN A 670 -1.47 -38.47 17.71
CA GLN A 670 -1.94 -39.21 16.55
C GLN A 670 -1.94 -38.34 15.29
N ILE A 671 -1.87 -39.01 14.14
CA ILE A 671 -2.01 -38.36 12.84
C ILE A 671 -3.36 -37.66 12.74
N CYS A 672 -3.38 -36.51 12.06
CA CYS A 672 -4.58 -35.71 11.86
C CYS A 672 -5.24 -35.15 13.12
N ASP A 673 -4.57 -35.14 14.28
CA ASP A 673 -5.13 -34.51 15.48
C ASP A 673 -5.45 -33.02 15.27
N SER A 674 -4.71 -32.34 14.40
CA SER A 674 -5.01 -30.97 13.97
C SER A 674 -6.38 -30.82 13.30
N TRP A 675 -6.89 -31.88 12.67
CA TRP A 675 -8.25 -31.99 12.11
C TRP A 675 -9.25 -32.51 13.14
N ARG A 676 -8.89 -33.52 13.95
CA ARG A 676 -9.77 -34.09 15.00
C ARG A 676 -10.17 -33.05 16.05
N GLN A 677 -9.27 -32.11 16.34
CA GLN A 677 -9.51 -31.02 17.28
C GLN A 677 -10.40 -29.89 16.71
N ARG A 678 -10.81 -29.94 15.44
CA ARG A 678 -11.76 -28.99 14.85
C ARG A 678 -13.20 -29.41 15.12
N TYR A 679 -14.14 -28.47 14.99
CA TYR A 679 -15.57 -28.72 15.13
C TYR A 679 -16.08 -29.76 14.12
N GLU A 680 -17.13 -30.50 14.49
CA GLU A 680 -17.58 -31.69 13.74
C GLU A 680 -18.14 -31.37 12.36
N SER A 681 -18.75 -30.19 12.22
CA SER A 681 -19.39 -29.74 10.98
C SER A 681 -18.42 -29.26 9.90
N ILE A 682 -17.10 -29.20 10.17
CA ILE A 682 -16.12 -28.68 9.21
C ILE A 682 -16.01 -29.53 7.93
N LYS A 683 -15.95 -28.85 6.78
CA LYS A 683 -15.73 -29.44 5.45
C LYS A 683 -14.68 -28.65 4.67
N SER A 684 -14.06 -29.27 3.66
CA SER A 684 -13.19 -28.57 2.72
C SER A 684 -14.00 -27.52 1.93
N HIS A 685 -13.37 -26.39 1.61
CA HIS A 685 -13.95 -25.42 0.66
C HIS A 685 -13.54 -25.68 -0.78
N THR A 686 -12.56 -26.54 -0.99
CA THR A 686 -12.09 -27.01 -2.29
C THR A 686 -12.67 -28.39 -2.57
N PRO A 687 -13.03 -28.66 -3.83
CA PRO A 687 -13.58 -29.94 -4.23
C PRO A 687 -12.50 -31.03 -4.28
N ARG A 688 -12.90 -32.28 -4.14
CA ARG A 688 -12.05 -33.47 -4.00
C ARG A 688 -11.05 -33.60 -5.14
N TYR A 689 -11.46 -33.27 -6.37
CA TYR A 689 -10.63 -33.38 -7.57
C TYR A 689 -9.46 -32.37 -7.60
N THR A 690 -9.49 -31.30 -6.81
CA THR A 690 -8.34 -30.38 -6.65
C THR A 690 -7.42 -30.77 -5.51
N ASP A 691 -7.85 -31.66 -4.61
CA ASP A 691 -7.22 -31.87 -3.30
C ASP A 691 -6.47 -33.21 -3.19
N HIS A 692 -6.35 -33.97 -4.27
CA HIS A 692 -5.58 -35.22 -4.29
C HIS A 692 -4.15 -35.05 -3.73
N PHE A 693 -3.66 -36.09 -3.06
CA PHE A 693 -2.28 -36.16 -2.59
C PHE A 693 -1.35 -36.60 -3.74
N PRO A 694 -0.04 -36.35 -3.63
CA PRO A 694 0.92 -36.97 -4.55
C PRO A 694 0.73 -38.49 -4.61
N TYR A 695 0.68 -39.04 -5.83
CA TYR A 695 0.61 -40.47 -6.15
C TYR A 695 -0.71 -41.20 -5.87
N LEU A 696 -1.59 -40.67 -5.00
CA LEU A 696 -2.85 -41.30 -4.64
C LEU A 696 -3.99 -40.30 -4.65
N ASP A 697 -4.98 -40.58 -5.51
CA ASP A 697 -6.22 -39.82 -5.60
C ASP A 697 -7.18 -40.25 -4.49
N TYR A 698 -7.99 -39.30 -4.03
CA TYR A 698 -9.10 -39.60 -3.12
C TYR A 698 -10.09 -40.59 -3.79
N PRO A 699 -10.72 -41.49 -3.02
CA PRO A 699 -11.71 -42.42 -3.55
C PRO A 699 -12.82 -41.71 -4.33
N SER A 700 -13.30 -42.33 -5.41
CA SER A 700 -14.29 -41.72 -6.31
C SER A 700 -15.68 -41.62 -5.71
N ASP A 701 -15.98 -42.42 -4.68
CA ASP A 701 -17.24 -42.43 -3.93
C ASP A 701 -17.28 -41.39 -2.78
N TYR A 702 -16.16 -40.74 -2.48
CA TYR A 702 -16.13 -39.64 -1.51
C TYR A 702 -16.84 -38.40 -2.07
N PRO A 703 -17.49 -37.58 -1.21
CA PRO A 703 -18.14 -36.35 -1.65
C PRO A 703 -17.12 -35.35 -2.21
N ASP A 704 -17.56 -34.47 -3.11
CA ASP A 704 -16.68 -33.44 -3.65
C ASP A 704 -16.17 -32.51 -2.55
N PHE A 705 -17.01 -32.09 -1.60
CA PHE A 705 -16.56 -31.33 -0.43
C PHE A 705 -16.33 -32.28 0.75
N LEU A 706 -15.06 -32.59 1.00
CA LEU A 706 -14.63 -33.58 1.97
C LEU A 706 -14.98 -33.13 3.39
N THR A 707 -15.61 -34.02 4.15
CA THR A 707 -15.87 -33.78 5.58
C THR A 707 -14.61 -34.05 6.41
N ARG A 708 -14.59 -33.55 7.65
CA ARG A 708 -13.53 -33.84 8.64
C ARG A 708 -13.13 -35.32 8.68
N ASN A 709 -14.10 -36.23 8.74
CA ASN A 709 -13.85 -37.66 8.91
C ASN A 709 -13.26 -38.29 7.64
N HIS A 710 -13.70 -37.86 6.45
CA HIS A 710 -13.10 -38.30 5.18
C HIS A 710 -11.62 -37.89 5.09
N ILE A 711 -11.29 -36.65 5.47
CA ILE A 711 -9.91 -36.15 5.49
C ILE A 711 -9.05 -36.97 6.45
N ILE A 712 -9.51 -37.18 7.68
CA ILE A 712 -8.80 -37.95 8.71
C ILE A 712 -8.54 -39.37 8.21
N SER A 713 -9.59 -40.07 7.77
CA SER A 713 -9.51 -41.46 7.32
C SER A 713 -8.56 -41.60 6.12
N TRP A 714 -8.61 -40.66 5.18
CA TRP A 714 -7.73 -40.67 4.03
C TRP A 714 -6.26 -40.43 4.38
N MET A 715 -5.96 -39.44 5.23
CA MET A 715 -4.58 -39.14 5.60
C MET A 715 -3.96 -40.27 6.44
N GLU A 716 -4.75 -40.93 7.30
CA GLU A 716 -4.35 -42.17 7.99
C GLU A 716 -4.02 -43.30 7.01
N HIS A 717 -4.86 -43.48 6.00
CA HIS A 717 -4.63 -44.47 4.95
C HIS A 717 -3.38 -44.12 4.12
N TYR A 718 -3.25 -42.87 3.70
CA TYR A 718 -2.13 -42.36 2.91
C TYR A 718 -0.80 -42.57 3.62
N GLN A 719 -0.68 -42.19 4.89
CA GLN A 719 0.56 -42.37 5.65
C GLN A 719 0.98 -43.85 5.72
N LYS A 720 0.02 -44.77 5.91
CA LYS A 720 0.27 -46.21 5.99
C LYS A 720 0.64 -46.82 4.65
N VAL A 721 -0.11 -46.54 3.59
CA VAL A 721 0.12 -47.10 2.25
C VAL A 721 1.43 -46.60 1.65
N MET A 722 1.76 -45.34 1.92
CA MET A 722 3.02 -44.73 1.48
C MET A 722 4.20 -45.11 2.39
N ASP A 723 3.95 -45.80 3.51
CA ASP A 723 4.95 -46.23 4.52
C ASP A 723 5.89 -45.07 4.88
N LEU A 724 5.29 -43.95 5.32
CA LEU A 724 6.01 -42.73 5.70
C LEU A 724 6.48 -42.83 7.15
N ASN A 725 7.73 -42.46 7.39
CA ASN A 725 8.37 -42.48 8.71
C ASN A 725 7.92 -41.26 9.54
N VAL A 726 6.97 -41.48 10.44
CA VAL A 726 6.38 -40.44 11.29
C VAL A 726 6.52 -40.82 12.76
N GLU A 727 7.05 -39.90 13.56
CA GLU A 727 7.12 -39.98 15.01
C GLU A 727 6.13 -38.99 15.64
N PHE A 728 5.14 -39.53 16.35
CA PHE A 728 4.13 -38.77 17.08
C PHE A 728 4.58 -38.51 18.51
N SER A 729 3.85 -37.65 19.24
CA SER A 729 4.17 -37.29 20.62
C SER A 729 5.58 -36.71 20.80
N SER A 730 6.14 -36.10 19.74
CA SER A 730 7.51 -35.62 19.67
C SER A 730 7.55 -34.13 19.38
N ALA A 731 7.76 -33.35 20.43
CA ALA A 731 7.84 -31.89 20.35
C ALA A 731 9.28 -31.45 20.10
N VAL A 732 9.46 -30.56 19.13
CA VAL A 732 10.77 -29.99 18.83
C VAL A 732 11.13 -28.92 19.87
N GLY A 733 12.32 -29.05 20.44
CA GLY A 733 12.94 -28.11 21.37
C GLY A 733 13.95 -27.22 20.67
N LYS A 734 15.16 -27.13 21.24
CA LYS A 734 16.25 -26.31 20.69
C LYS A 734 16.71 -26.86 19.33
N ILE A 735 16.95 -25.94 18.39
CA ILE A 735 17.49 -26.21 17.06
C ILE A 735 18.77 -25.39 16.92
N ASP A 736 19.87 -26.05 16.59
CA ASP A 736 21.15 -25.41 16.28
C ASP A 736 21.57 -25.79 14.86
N TYR A 737 22.14 -24.83 14.11
CA TYR A 737 22.72 -25.08 12.79
C TYR A 737 24.23 -24.88 12.82
N ASN A 738 24.98 -25.90 12.38
CA ASN A 738 26.43 -25.87 12.27
C ASN A 738 26.83 -25.53 10.82
N TYR A 739 27.39 -24.33 10.63
CA TYR A 739 27.82 -23.84 9.32
C TYR A 739 29.02 -24.60 8.75
N SER A 740 29.89 -25.20 9.58
CA SER A 740 31.06 -25.96 9.10
C SER A 740 30.72 -27.37 8.61
N SER A 741 29.71 -28.01 9.21
CA SER A 741 29.26 -29.34 8.81
C SER A 741 28.00 -29.32 7.96
N HIS A 742 27.39 -28.15 7.75
CA HIS A 742 26.11 -27.98 7.07
C HIS A 742 25.00 -28.88 7.62
N GLN A 743 24.93 -28.98 8.95
CA GLN A 743 24.00 -29.87 9.66
C GLN A 743 23.24 -29.14 10.76
N TYR A 744 21.97 -29.49 10.88
CA TYR A 744 21.09 -29.16 11.99
C TYR A 744 21.23 -30.21 13.09
N THR A 745 21.24 -29.74 14.33
CA THR A 745 21.11 -30.54 15.54
C THR A 745 19.82 -30.14 16.23
N VAL A 746 18.89 -31.08 16.36
CA VAL A 746 17.53 -30.82 16.84
C VAL A 746 17.22 -31.67 18.06
N ALA A 747 16.88 -31.01 19.16
CA ALA A 747 16.37 -31.66 20.36
C ALA A 747 14.89 -32.02 20.16
N ILE A 748 14.55 -33.29 20.38
CA ILE A 748 13.19 -33.83 20.32
C ILE A 748 12.81 -34.31 21.72
N LYS A 749 11.71 -33.77 22.24
CA LYS A 749 11.14 -34.13 23.54
C LYS A 749 9.93 -35.03 23.35
N SER A 750 9.97 -36.22 23.93
CA SER A 750 8.80 -37.09 24.01
C SER A 750 7.81 -36.59 25.08
N GLN A 751 6.58 -37.10 25.04
CA GLN A 751 5.57 -36.81 26.08
C GLN A 751 6.02 -37.22 27.49
N ASP A 752 6.85 -38.26 27.62
CA ASP A 752 7.37 -38.72 28.91
C ASP A 752 8.50 -37.82 29.46
N GLY A 753 8.85 -36.73 28.75
CA GLY A 753 9.89 -35.79 29.14
C GLY A 753 11.30 -36.20 28.74
N ASN A 754 11.47 -37.36 28.10
CA ASN A 754 12.77 -37.79 27.56
C ASN A 754 13.17 -36.91 26.38
N GLU A 755 14.40 -36.45 26.37
CA GLU A 755 14.97 -35.67 25.28
C GLU A 755 15.99 -36.52 24.51
N ARG A 756 15.89 -36.51 23.18
CA ARG A 756 16.85 -37.13 22.26
C ARG A 756 17.26 -36.13 21.18
N VAL A 757 18.45 -36.29 20.65
CA VAL A 757 18.98 -35.42 19.60
C VAL A 757 18.92 -36.11 18.24
N VAL A 758 18.51 -35.36 17.21
CA VAL A 758 18.54 -35.78 15.80
C VAL A 758 19.42 -34.83 15.01
N THR A 759 20.30 -35.39 14.18
CA THR A 759 21.06 -34.63 13.19
C THR A 759 20.40 -34.71 11.82
N SER A 760 20.42 -33.62 11.06
CA SER A 760 19.94 -33.60 9.68
C SER A 760 20.65 -32.57 8.80
N ARG A 761 20.68 -32.79 7.48
CA ARG A 761 21.22 -31.79 6.52
C ARG A 761 20.16 -30.76 6.13
N HIS A 762 18.91 -31.18 6.11
CA HIS A 762 17.77 -30.33 5.78
C HIS A 762 16.74 -30.35 6.91
N LEU A 763 16.20 -29.17 7.20
CA LEU A 763 15.12 -28.97 8.15
C LEU A 763 13.94 -28.30 7.43
N VAL A 764 12.76 -28.92 7.50
CA VAL A 764 11.54 -28.41 6.86
C VAL A 764 10.50 -28.10 7.92
N LEU A 765 10.01 -26.86 7.96
CA LEU A 765 8.80 -26.53 8.71
C LEU A 765 7.57 -26.82 7.85
N ALA A 766 6.75 -27.77 8.32
CA ALA A 766 5.46 -28.15 7.74
C ALA A 766 4.30 -27.90 8.72
N THR A 767 4.38 -26.79 9.46
CA THR A 767 3.50 -26.45 10.59
C THR A 767 2.17 -25.77 10.20
N GLY A 768 1.88 -25.68 8.88
CA GLY A 768 0.63 -25.16 8.33
C GLY A 768 0.62 -23.65 8.07
N LEU A 769 -0.50 -23.15 7.52
CA LEU A 769 -0.68 -21.73 7.16
C LEU A 769 -1.13 -20.85 8.34
N ILE A 770 -1.80 -21.47 9.31
CA ILE A 770 -2.44 -20.79 10.44
C ILE A 770 -2.01 -21.52 11.70
N SER A 771 -1.53 -20.78 12.70
CA SER A 771 -1.12 -21.37 13.96
C SER A 771 -2.31 -21.90 14.77
N SER A 772 -2.04 -22.71 15.80
CA SER A 772 -3.04 -23.12 16.79
C SER A 772 -3.37 -22.03 17.82
N ASP A 773 -2.70 -20.88 17.77
CA ASP A 773 -2.81 -19.86 18.81
C ASP A 773 -3.92 -18.88 18.48
N PRO A 774 -4.99 -18.82 19.30
CA PRO A 774 -6.12 -17.94 19.03
C PRO A 774 -5.73 -16.46 19.19
N LEU A 775 -6.25 -15.61 18.31
CA LEU A 775 -6.21 -14.16 18.48
C LEU A 775 -7.43 -13.74 19.29
N ARG A 776 -7.29 -13.59 20.60
CA ARG A 776 -8.39 -13.17 21.49
C ARG A 776 -8.20 -11.70 21.91
N PRO A 777 -9.09 -10.78 21.52
CA PRO A 777 -9.10 -9.42 22.04
C PRO A 777 -9.47 -9.41 23.53
N GLU A 778 -9.00 -8.38 24.24
CA GLU A 778 -9.50 -8.07 25.59
C GLU A 778 -10.80 -7.26 25.49
N PHE A 779 -11.76 -7.58 26.36
CA PHE A 779 -13.06 -6.93 26.41
C PHE A 779 -13.35 -6.39 27.80
N GLU A 780 -13.95 -5.21 27.89
CA GLU A 780 -14.34 -4.63 29.17
C GLU A 780 -15.41 -5.50 29.86
N ASN A 781 -15.31 -5.65 31.19
CA ASN A 781 -16.30 -6.33 32.04
C ASN A 781 -16.63 -7.79 31.64
N GLU A 782 -15.73 -8.49 30.94
CA GLU A 782 -15.94 -9.88 30.52
C GLU A 782 -16.27 -10.82 31.69
N SER A 783 -15.63 -10.61 32.85
CA SER A 783 -15.88 -11.37 34.09
C SER A 783 -17.29 -11.19 34.67
N SER A 784 -18.02 -10.16 34.24
CA SER A 784 -19.40 -9.91 34.69
C SER A 784 -20.42 -10.74 33.92
N PHE A 785 -20.07 -11.30 32.77
CA PHE A 785 -20.98 -12.10 31.95
C PHE A 785 -21.28 -13.45 32.62
N ILE A 786 -22.56 -13.72 32.88
CA ILE A 786 -23.03 -14.90 33.62
C ILE A 786 -23.11 -16.14 32.69
N GLY A 787 -23.18 -15.91 31.38
CA GLY A 787 -23.22 -16.97 30.37
C GLY A 787 -21.86 -17.60 30.06
N GLN A 788 -21.81 -18.41 29.01
CA GLN A 788 -20.58 -19.07 28.57
C GLN A 788 -19.85 -18.23 27.51
N ILE A 789 -18.55 -17.97 27.69
CA ILE A 789 -17.69 -17.36 26.66
C ILE A 789 -16.56 -18.33 26.31
N TYR A 790 -16.34 -18.57 25.02
CA TYR A 790 -15.19 -19.35 24.56
C TYR A 790 -14.74 -18.95 23.16
N HIS A 791 -13.49 -19.26 22.79
CA HIS A 791 -12.97 -19.01 21.46
C HIS A 791 -13.37 -20.15 20.49
N SER A 792 -13.49 -19.86 19.19
CA SER A 792 -13.91 -20.84 18.17
C SER A 792 -13.10 -22.15 18.16
N ILE A 793 -11.84 -22.13 18.59
CA ILE A 793 -10.97 -23.31 18.72
C ILE A 793 -11.51 -24.34 19.74
N ALA A 794 -12.23 -23.90 20.76
CA ALA A 794 -12.85 -24.75 21.77
C ALA A 794 -14.23 -25.27 21.34
N HIS A 795 -14.78 -24.77 20.23
CA HIS A 795 -16.05 -25.29 19.70
C HIS A 795 -15.87 -26.71 19.18
N ARG A 796 -16.82 -27.60 19.50
CA ARG A 796 -16.86 -28.99 19.01
C ARG A 796 -18.13 -29.23 18.22
N SER A 797 -19.27 -29.07 18.87
CA SER A 797 -20.60 -29.10 18.25
C SER A 797 -21.57 -28.34 19.16
N ALA A 798 -22.52 -27.62 18.57
CA ALA A 798 -23.63 -27.00 19.27
C ALA A 798 -24.54 -28.01 19.95
N SER A 799 -24.63 -29.25 19.45
CA SER A 799 -25.45 -30.32 20.04
C SER A 799 -25.01 -30.75 21.44
N LEU A 800 -23.79 -30.42 21.84
CA LEU A 800 -23.24 -30.70 23.16
C LEU A 800 -23.67 -29.68 24.23
N ILE A 801 -24.38 -28.62 23.83
CA ILE A 801 -24.79 -27.54 24.73
C ILE A 801 -26.19 -27.85 25.26
N PRO A 802 -26.37 -27.97 26.58
CA PRO A 802 -27.67 -28.28 27.18
C PRO A 802 -28.65 -27.12 27.02
N ASP A 803 -29.93 -27.46 26.87
CA ASP A 803 -31.05 -26.52 26.75
C ASP A 803 -30.88 -25.47 25.64
N LEU A 804 -30.21 -25.84 24.54
CA LEU A 804 -29.82 -24.91 23.48
C LEU A 804 -31.02 -24.14 22.90
N GLY A 805 -32.20 -24.75 22.84
CA GLY A 805 -33.45 -24.12 22.39
C GLY A 805 -33.91 -22.92 23.22
N ALA A 806 -33.35 -22.72 24.42
CA ALA A 806 -33.60 -21.54 25.25
C ALA A 806 -32.48 -20.48 25.16
N LYS A 807 -31.34 -20.80 24.53
CA LYS A 807 -30.11 -19.98 24.56
C LYS A 807 -30.01 -19.04 23.37
N LYS A 808 -29.68 -17.77 23.65
CA LYS A 808 -29.28 -16.77 22.67
C LYS A 808 -27.76 -16.83 22.46
N VAL A 809 -27.32 -16.95 21.22
CA VAL A 809 -25.91 -17.13 20.85
C VAL A 809 -25.41 -15.90 20.10
N VAL A 810 -24.28 -15.36 20.52
CA VAL A 810 -23.58 -14.26 19.85
C VAL A 810 -22.21 -14.71 19.40
N ILE A 811 -21.88 -14.48 18.13
CA ILE A 811 -20.59 -14.83 17.54
C ILE A 811 -19.85 -13.54 17.19
N ILE A 812 -18.73 -13.30 17.85
CA ILE A 812 -17.86 -12.13 17.62
C ILE A 812 -16.90 -12.47 16.49
N GLY A 813 -17.14 -11.91 15.31
CA GLY A 813 -16.34 -12.16 14.11
C GLY A 813 -17.22 -12.64 12.94
N ALA A 814 -16.66 -12.55 11.74
CA ALA A 814 -17.30 -12.96 10.49
C ALA A 814 -16.29 -13.65 9.56
N GLY A 815 -15.32 -14.39 10.10
CA GLY A 815 -14.46 -15.27 9.30
C GLY A 815 -15.12 -16.62 9.05
N THR A 816 -14.46 -17.54 8.34
CA THR A 816 -14.95 -18.90 8.10
C THR A 816 -15.53 -19.57 9.33
N SER A 817 -14.78 -19.64 10.43
CA SER A 817 -15.26 -20.29 11.65
C SER A 817 -16.53 -19.66 12.22
N ALA A 818 -16.77 -18.36 12.00
CA ALA A 818 -17.98 -17.70 12.47
C ALA A 818 -19.22 -18.18 11.71
N PHE A 819 -19.12 -18.29 10.38
CA PHE A 819 -20.22 -18.80 9.54
C PHE A 819 -20.52 -20.27 9.83
N ASP A 820 -19.49 -21.12 9.89
CA ASP A 820 -19.69 -22.56 10.13
C ASP A 820 -20.32 -22.83 11.51
N ILE A 821 -19.83 -22.14 12.55
CA ILE A 821 -20.36 -22.27 13.92
C ILE A 821 -21.77 -21.67 13.99
N ALA A 822 -22.06 -20.56 13.33
CA ALA A 822 -23.40 -19.98 13.28
C ALA A 822 -24.40 -20.96 12.65
N GLN A 823 -24.02 -21.58 11.54
CA GLN A 823 -24.81 -22.60 10.86
C GLN A 823 -25.05 -23.81 11.77
N ASP A 824 -24.02 -24.28 12.50
CA ASP A 824 -24.12 -25.37 13.46
C ASP A 824 -25.15 -25.07 14.57
N PHE A 825 -25.08 -23.88 15.17
CA PHE A 825 -26.04 -23.45 16.19
C PHE A 825 -27.48 -23.37 15.68
N VAL A 826 -27.68 -22.87 14.46
CA VAL A 826 -29.02 -22.85 13.85
C VAL A 826 -29.53 -24.28 13.62
N ASN A 827 -28.69 -25.16 13.09
CA ASN A 827 -29.06 -26.56 12.82
C ASN A 827 -29.38 -27.35 14.10
N CYS A 828 -28.71 -27.04 15.22
CA CYS A 828 -28.99 -27.65 16.52
C CYS A 828 -30.15 -26.97 17.28
N GLY A 829 -30.81 -25.97 16.69
CA GLY A 829 -32.03 -25.38 17.24
C GLY A 829 -31.82 -24.33 18.32
N ALA A 830 -30.73 -23.56 18.27
CA ALA A 830 -30.56 -22.39 19.15
C ALA A 830 -31.72 -21.39 19.03
N LYS A 831 -32.09 -20.75 20.14
CA LYS A 831 -33.21 -19.79 20.19
C LYS A 831 -33.01 -18.62 19.22
N ASP A 832 -31.80 -18.06 19.24
CA ASP A 832 -31.38 -16.94 18.41
C ASP A 832 -29.88 -17.05 18.14
N VAL A 833 -29.45 -16.79 16.91
CA VAL A 833 -28.03 -16.69 16.54
C VAL A 833 -27.75 -15.32 15.94
N THR A 834 -26.80 -14.59 16.51
CA THR A 834 -26.36 -13.27 16.02
C THR A 834 -24.87 -13.25 15.75
N MET A 835 -24.46 -12.84 14.55
CA MET A 835 -23.05 -12.68 14.17
C MET A 835 -22.68 -11.20 14.10
N ILE A 836 -21.52 -10.85 14.67
CA ILE A 836 -21.00 -9.48 14.70
C ILE A 836 -19.92 -9.32 13.64
N GLN A 837 -20.21 -8.49 12.63
CA GLN A 837 -19.25 -8.16 11.57
C GLN A 837 -18.60 -6.80 11.81
N ARG A 838 -17.26 -6.80 11.91
CA ARG A 838 -16.46 -5.57 12.01
C ARG A 838 -16.16 -4.94 10.65
N SER A 839 -15.61 -5.74 9.74
CA SER A 839 -15.09 -5.27 8.46
C SER A 839 -15.82 -5.92 7.29
N PRO A 840 -15.96 -5.23 6.13
CA PRO A 840 -16.45 -5.85 4.90
C PRO A 840 -15.57 -7.04 4.48
N MET A 841 -16.17 -8.00 3.78
CA MET A 841 -15.50 -9.22 3.33
C MET A 841 -16.01 -9.70 1.97
N PHE A 842 -15.21 -10.49 1.26
CA PHE A 842 -15.66 -11.18 0.06
C PHE A 842 -16.53 -12.38 0.44
N ILE A 843 -17.66 -12.55 -0.24
CA ILE A 843 -18.51 -13.73 -0.12
C ILE A 843 -18.68 -14.28 -1.53
N SER A 844 -18.58 -15.60 -1.68
CA SER A 844 -18.92 -16.27 -2.94
C SER A 844 -19.53 -17.64 -2.66
N SER A 845 -20.43 -18.07 -3.52
CA SER A 845 -20.92 -19.44 -3.55
C SER A 845 -19.83 -20.42 -3.96
N LEU A 846 -19.98 -21.70 -3.57
CA LEU A 846 -19.11 -22.77 -4.06
C LEU A 846 -19.25 -22.92 -5.59
N GLU A 847 -20.45 -22.72 -6.15
CA GLU A 847 -20.68 -22.78 -7.59
C GLU A 847 -19.91 -21.69 -8.35
N ALA A 848 -19.89 -20.45 -7.85
CA ALA A 848 -19.11 -19.39 -8.47
C ALA A 848 -17.59 -19.67 -8.39
N GLN A 849 -17.10 -20.20 -7.27
CA GLN A 849 -15.70 -20.64 -7.17
C GLN A 849 -15.39 -21.75 -8.19
N ASP A 850 -16.23 -22.78 -8.23
CA ASP A 850 -16.06 -23.92 -9.12
C ASP A 850 -15.96 -23.47 -10.59
N LYS A 851 -16.92 -22.64 -11.01
CA LYS A 851 -17.07 -22.18 -12.39
C LYS A 851 -16.00 -21.19 -12.84
N PHE A 852 -15.63 -20.23 -12.00
CA PHE A 852 -14.79 -19.10 -12.42
C PHE A 852 -13.32 -19.22 -11.97
N VAL A 853 -13.04 -20.06 -10.98
CA VAL A 853 -11.68 -20.22 -10.42
C VAL A 853 -11.14 -21.63 -10.64
N LEU A 854 -11.94 -22.67 -10.39
CA LEU A 854 -11.47 -24.06 -10.38
C LEU A 854 -11.77 -24.86 -11.65
N ALA A 855 -12.51 -24.29 -12.61
CA ALA A 855 -12.91 -24.97 -13.85
C ALA A 855 -11.72 -25.56 -14.61
N GLY A 856 -10.55 -24.91 -14.56
CA GLY A 856 -9.33 -25.43 -15.19
C GLY A 856 -8.91 -26.82 -14.68
N TRP A 857 -9.09 -27.10 -13.39
CA TRP A 857 -8.76 -28.39 -12.77
C TRP A 857 -9.77 -29.50 -13.10
N GLN A 858 -10.97 -29.16 -13.57
CA GLN A 858 -11.92 -30.14 -14.09
C GLN A 858 -11.68 -30.45 -15.57
N MET A 859 -11.24 -29.45 -16.33
CA MET A 859 -11.11 -29.54 -17.79
C MET A 859 -9.79 -30.16 -18.27
N MET A 860 -8.81 -30.31 -17.38
CA MET A 860 -7.45 -30.73 -17.72
C MET A 860 -6.96 -31.82 -16.76
N PRO A 861 -6.02 -32.68 -17.20
CA PRO A 861 -5.30 -33.55 -16.28
C PRO A 861 -4.69 -32.73 -15.13
N ILE A 862 -4.74 -33.25 -13.90
CA ILE A 862 -4.40 -32.47 -12.69
C ILE A 862 -2.99 -31.86 -12.73
N ASN A 863 -2.01 -32.57 -13.30
CA ASN A 863 -0.65 -32.07 -13.45
C ASN A 863 -0.54 -30.91 -14.45
N ASP A 864 -1.36 -30.90 -15.50
CA ASP A 864 -1.40 -29.81 -16.48
C ASP A 864 -2.16 -28.60 -15.90
N ALA A 865 -3.21 -28.85 -15.11
CA ALA A 865 -3.91 -27.82 -14.38
C ALA A 865 -3.02 -27.14 -13.33
N ASP A 866 -2.24 -27.91 -12.56
CA ASP A 866 -1.27 -27.40 -11.60
C ASP A 866 -0.19 -26.54 -12.28
N LEU A 867 0.33 -26.99 -13.44
CA LEU A 867 1.28 -26.22 -14.25
C LEU A 867 0.65 -24.92 -14.78
N ALA A 868 -0.55 -24.99 -15.36
CA ALA A 868 -1.26 -23.81 -15.86
C ALA A 868 -1.58 -22.81 -14.74
N GLY A 869 -2.08 -23.29 -13.60
CA GLY A 869 -2.43 -22.49 -12.44
C GLY A 869 -1.24 -21.79 -11.79
N SER A 870 -0.07 -22.42 -11.77
CA SER A 870 1.17 -21.85 -11.25
C SER A 870 1.96 -21.02 -12.27
N SER A 871 1.58 -21.04 -13.56
CA SER A 871 2.33 -20.36 -14.63
C SER A 871 2.19 -18.84 -14.66
N PHE A 872 1.16 -18.27 -14.04
CA PHE A 872 1.01 -16.81 -13.99
C PHE A 872 1.94 -16.22 -12.92
N PRO A 873 2.71 -15.16 -13.24
CA PRO A 873 3.31 -14.30 -12.23
C PRO A 873 2.25 -13.81 -11.26
N LEU A 874 2.58 -13.83 -9.97
CA LEU A 874 1.59 -13.48 -8.94
C LEU A 874 0.97 -12.09 -9.14
N PRO A 875 1.73 -11.03 -9.50
CA PRO A 875 1.15 -9.73 -9.82
C PRO A 875 0.08 -9.75 -10.91
N ILE A 876 0.27 -10.58 -11.94
CA ILE A 876 -0.68 -10.71 -13.05
C ILE A 876 -1.91 -11.50 -12.60
N ALA A 877 -1.72 -12.60 -11.86
CA ALA A 877 -2.81 -13.37 -11.29
C ALA A 877 -3.73 -12.50 -10.43
N LEU A 878 -3.17 -11.65 -9.57
CA LEU A 878 -3.95 -10.72 -8.75
C LEU A 878 -4.80 -9.75 -9.58
N THR A 879 -4.25 -9.22 -10.69
CA THR A 879 -4.99 -8.32 -11.59
C THR A 879 -6.13 -9.03 -12.31
N LEU A 880 -5.86 -10.21 -12.89
CA LEU A 880 -6.88 -11.00 -13.59
C LEU A 880 -8.02 -11.36 -12.64
N PHE A 881 -7.70 -11.71 -11.40
CA PHE A 881 -8.71 -12.06 -10.40
C PHE A 881 -9.58 -10.90 -9.93
N VAL A 882 -9.26 -9.64 -10.21
CA VAL A 882 -10.21 -8.52 -10.01
C VAL A 882 -11.42 -8.73 -10.90
N GLY A 883 -11.21 -8.99 -12.20
CA GLY A 883 -12.28 -9.29 -13.16
C GLY A 883 -13.03 -10.56 -12.78
N THR A 884 -12.32 -11.64 -12.44
CA THR A 884 -12.95 -12.90 -11.98
C THR A 884 -13.82 -12.66 -10.74
N THR A 885 -13.36 -11.86 -9.78
CA THR A 885 -14.13 -11.53 -8.57
C THR A 885 -15.43 -10.80 -8.92
N GLN A 886 -15.39 -9.88 -9.88
CA GLN A 886 -16.58 -9.16 -10.34
C GLN A 886 -17.55 -10.09 -11.07
N MET A 887 -17.05 -11.01 -11.89
CA MET A 887 -17.87 -12.04 -12.55
C MET A 887 -18.56 -12.96 -11.54
N MET A 888 -17.83 -13.41 -10.52
CA MET A 888 -18.40 -14.18 -9.41
C MET A 888 -19.45 -13.38 -8.65
N ALA A 889 -19.19 -12.10 -8.37
CA ALA A 889 -20.16 -11.23 -7.70
C ALA A 889 -21.43 -10.99 -8.53
N GLN A 890 -21.31 -10.92 -9.87
CA GLN A 890 -22.45 -10.83 -10.79
C GLN A 890 -23.24 -12.14 -10.81
N HIS A 891 -22.56 -13.29 -10.84
CA HIS A 891 -23.19 -14.60 -10.73
C HIS A 891 -23.99 -14.74 -9.43
N ASP A 892 -23.40 -14.32 -8.31
CA ASP A 892 -24.01 -14.40 -6.98
C ASP A 892 -24.86 -13.15 -6.62
N ALA A 893 -25.22 -12.31 -7.60
CA ALA A 893 -25.82 -11.00 -7.33
C ALA A 893 -27.07 -11.06 -6.44
N LYS A 894 -27.92 -12.09 -6.64
CA LYS A 894 -29.12 -12.31 -5.82
C LYS A 894 -28.76 -12.63 -4.37
N LEU A 895 -27.80 -13.53 -4.15
CA LEU A 895 -27.32 -13.91 -2.81
C LEU A 895 -26.69 -12.71 -2.10
N LEU A 896 -25.75 -12.02 -2.77
CA LEU A 896 -25.05 -10.86 -2.20
C LEU A 896 -26.02 -9.73 -1.84
N SER A 897 -27.01 -9.45 -2.69
CA SER A 897 -28.05 -8.45 -2.40
C SER A 897 -28.92 -8.86 -1.20
N GLY A 898 -29.22 -10.15 -1.06
CA GLY A 898 -29.93 -10.68 0.11
C GLY A 898 -29.14 -10.49 1.40
N LEU A 899 -27.84 -10.80 1.37
CA LEU A 899 -26.94 -10.64 2.51
C LEU A 899 -26.82 -9.19 2.96
N GLU A 900 -26.72 -8.25 2.02
CA GLU A 900 -26.70 -6.81 2.33
C GLU A 900 -28.00 -6.33 2.95
N LYS A 901 -29.15 -6.79 2.45
CA LYS A 901 -30.46 -6.50 3.05
C LYS A 901 -30.56 -7.06 4.47
N ALA A 902 -29.95 -8.21 4.75
CA ALA A 902 -29.85 -8.79 6.08
C ALA A 902 -28.81 -8.09 6.99
N GLY A 903 -28.07 -7.09 6.47
CA GLY A 903 -27.13 -6.26 7.22
C GLY A 903 -25.66 -6.66 7.12
N LEU A 904 -25.30 -7.67 6.30
CA LEU A 904 -23.91 -8.05 6.07
C LEU A 904 -23.23 -7.10 5.08
N SER A 905 -22.02 -6.65 5.38
CA SER A 905 -21.21 -5.84 4.46
C SER A 905 -20.34 -6.74 3.60
N VAL A 906 -20.54 -6.70 2.29
CA VAL A 906 -19.80 -7.52 1.32
C VAL A 906 -18.85 -6.66 0.47
N LYS A 907 -17.83 -7.29 -0.11
CA LYS A 907 -16.92 -6.71 -1.11
C LYS A 907 -17.15 -7.38 -2.47
N ARG A 908 -16.96 -6.61 -3.55
CA ARG A 908 -17.16 -7.05 -4.95
C ARG A 908 -15.94 -6.81 -5.87
N GLY A 909 -14.84 -6.27 -5.34
CA GLY A 909 -13.64 -5.96 -6.12
C GLY A 909 -13.76 -4.67 -6.95
N GLU A 910 -14.67 -3.78 -6.57
CA GLU A 910 -14.83 -2.43 -7.15
C GLU A 910 -13.68 -1.49 -6.76
N ASP A 911 -12.87 -1.87 -5.78
CA ASP A 911 -11.68 -1.16 -5.30
C ASP A 911 -10.39 -1.56 -6.03
N GLY A 912 -10.50 -2.38 -7.09
CA GLY A 912 -9.35 -2.92 -7.80
C GLY A 912 -8.64 -4.04 -7.03
N ILE A 913 -9.22 -4.54 -5.93
CA ILE A 913 -8.68 -5.64 -5.13
C ILE A 913 -9.60 -6.86 -5.28
N GLY A 914 -9.10 -7.94 -5.87
CA GLY A 914 -9.85 -9.19 -6.01
C GLY A 914 -9.81 -10.08 -4.77
N VAL A 915 -10.67 -11.10 -4.73
CA VAL A 915 -10.72 -12.10 -3.64
C VAL A 915 -9.40 -12.85 -3.46
N LEU A 916 -8.64 -13.07 -4.55
CA LEU A 916 -7.36 -13.75 -4.50
C LEU A 916 -6.33 -13.02 -3.63
N HIS A 917 -6.37 -11.68 -3.58
CA HIS A 917 -5.50 -10.90 -2.70
C HIS A 917 -5.73 -11.27 -1.23
N HIS A 918 -6.99 -11.49 -0.87
CA HIS A 918 -7.39 -11.88 0.47
C HIS A 918 -7.11 -13.35 0.79
N GLN A 919 -7.28 -14.24 -0.20
CA GLN A 919 -7.01 -15.67 -0.06
C GLN A 919 -5.51 -15.95 0.05
N LEU A 920 -4.73 -15.38 -0.87
CA LEU A 920 -3.31 -15.61 -0.94
C LEU A 920 -2.62 -14.73 0.11
N LEU A 921 -2.65 -13.40 -0.03
CA LEU A 921 -1.76 -12.51 0.74
C LEU A 921 -2.21 -12.30 2.19
N LYS A 922 -3.51 -12.06 2.40
CA LYS A 922 -4.03 -11.70 3.73
C LYS A 922 -4.36 -12.89 4.61
N GLY A 923 -4.78 -14.01 4.02
CA GLY A 923 -5.28 -15.18 4.74
C GLY A 923 -6.61 -14.96 5.48
N GLY A 924 -7.46 -14.05 5.01
CA GLY A 924 -8.75 -13.76 5.66
C GLY A 924 -9.58 -12.64 5.02
N HIS A 925 -10.75 -12.36 5.61
CA HIS A 925 -11.80 -11.48 5.06
C HIS A 925 -12.42 -11.96 3.75
N TYR A 926 -12.55 -13.27 3.61
CA TYR A 926 -13.38 -13.90 2.60
C TYR A 926 -14.11 -15.10 3.23
N TYR A 927 -15.22 -15.51 2.63
CA TYR A 927 -15.93 -16.74 2.98
C TYR A 927 -16.50 -17.41 1.73
N LEU A 928 -16.41 -18.73 1.68
CA LEU A 928 -16.97 -19.57 0.64
C LEU A 928 -18.21 -20.24 1.21
N ASP A 929 -19.37 -19.94 0.64
CA ASP A 929 -20.64 -20.28 1.26
C ASP A 929 -20.94 -21.78 1.25
N GLN A 930 -21.01 -22.39 2.44
CA GLN A 930 -21.46 -23.78 2.63
C GLN A 930 -22.92 -23.89 3.10
N GLY A 931 -23.69 -22.82 2.97
CA GLY A 931 -25.13 -22.76 3.25
C GLY A 931 -25.51 -21.76 4.36
N ALA A 932 -24.53 -21.24 5.10
CA ALA A 932 -24.76 -20.23 6.13
C ALA A 932 -25.32 -18.92 5.54
N CYS A 933 -24.94 -18.55 4.30
CA CYS A 933 -25.39 -17.30 3.71
C CYS A 933 -26.90 -17.29 3.46
N GLN A 934 -27.49 -18.40 3.01
CA GLN A 934 -28.94 -18.48 2.85
C GLN A 934 -29.66 -18.34 4.19
N MET A 935 -29.12 -18.90 5.28
CA MET A 935 -29.68 -18.73 6.63
C MET A 935 -29.63 -17.27 7.11
N ILE A 936 -28.64 -16.49 6.68
CA ILE A 936 -28.59 -15.05 6.93
C ILE A 936 -29.68 -14.33 6.14
N VAL A 937 -29.85 -14.66 4.85
CA VAL A 937 -30.90 -14.09 3.99
C VAL A 937 -32.29 -14.38 4.55
N ASP A 938 -32.51 -15.58 5.08
CA ASP A 938 -33.76 -16.02 5.69
C ASP A 938 -33.98 -15.44 7.10
N GLY A 939 -33.00 -14.72 7.66
CA GLY A 939 -33.07 -14.12 9.00
C GLY A 939 -32.86 -15.08 10.17
N LYS A 940 -32.49 -16.34 9.90
CA LYS A 940 -32.16 -17.35 10.93
C LYS A 940 -30.83 -17.03 11.63
N ILE A 941 -29.90 -16.40 10.91
CA ILE A 941 -28.67 -15.81 11.47
C ILE A 941 -28.78 -14.30 11.34
N LYS A 942 -28.82 -13.60 12.46
CA LYS A 942 -28.93 -12.13 12.49
C LYS A 942 -27.54 -11.51 12.35
N ILE A 943 -27.41 -10.42 11.60
CA ILE A 943 -26.14 -9.69 11.48
C ILE A 943 -26.20 -8.39 12.28
N LYS A 944 -25.16 -8.13 13.05
CA LYS A 944 -24.90 -6.82 13.67
C LYS A 944 -23.55 -6.30 13.23
N ARG A 945 -23.51 -5.01 12.88
CA ARG A 945 -22.28 -4.36 12.43
C ARG A 945 -21.78 -3.39 13.48
N SER A 946 -20.48 -3.42 13.73
CA SER A 946 -19.79 -2.41 14.52
C SER A 946 -18.36 -2.25 13.99
N GLN A 947 -18.04 -1.10 13.42
CA GLN A 947 -16.71 -0.84 12.84
C GLN A 947 -15.62 -0.83 13.91
N GLU A 948 -15.93 -0.28 15.09
CA GLU A 948 -15.05 -0.27 16.26
C GLU A 948 -15.14 -1.57 17.08
N GLY A 949 -15.96 -2.53 16.65
CA GLY A 949 -16.06 -3.87 17.26
C GLY A 949 -16.89 -3.92 18.55
N VAL A 950 -16.54 -4.86 19.41
CA VAL A 950 -17.17 -5.09 20.71
C VAL A 950 -16.38 -4.32 21.76
N LYS A 951 -17.07 -3.54 22.60
CA LYS A 951 -16.48 -2.80 23.70
C LYS A 951 -16.30 -3.69 24.92
N GLY A 952 -17.35 -4.44 25.28
CA GLY A 952 -17.36 -5.20 26.51
C GLY A 952 -18.64 -5.99 26.70
N PHE A 953 -18.87 -6.39 27.95
CA PHE A 953 -20.00 -7.22 28.36
C PHE A 953 -20.81 -6.54 29.47
N ASP A 954 -22.08 -6.94 29.56
CA ASP A 954 -22.93 -6.82 30.74
C ASP A 954 -23.26 -8.24 31.25
N GLN A 955 -24.02 -8.37 32.34
CA GLN A 955 -24.35 -9.65 32.96
C GLN A 955 -24.92 -10.68 31.98
N ASN A 956 -25.75 -10.27 31.02
CA ASN A 956 -26.39 -11.16 30.04
C ASN A 956 -26.34 -10.61 28.61
N ALA A 957 -25.36 -9.76 28.29
CA ALA A 957 -25.30 -9.13 26.97
C ALA A 957 -23.88 -8.78 26.52
N VAL A 958 -23.72 -8.68 25.20
CA VAL A 958 -22.55 -8.11 24.52
C VAL A 958 -22.83 -6.65 24.20
N ILE A 959 -21.90 -5.75 24.51
CA ILE A 959 -21.99 -4.32 24.25
C ILE A 959 -21.06 -3.96 23.10
N LEU A 960 -21.63 -3.46 22.00
CA LEU A 960 -20.86 -2.93 20.88
C LEU A 960 -20.28 -1.56 21.22
N ALA A 961 -19.23 -1.15 20.49
CA ALA A 961 -18.60 0.16 20.67
C ALA A 961 -19.54 1.36 20.42
N ASP A 962 -20.59 1.18 19.63
CA ASP A 962 -21.62 2.21 19.42
C ASP A 962 -22.70 2.25 20.51
N GLY A 963 -22.57 1.42 21.56
CA GLY A 963 -23.51 1.30 22.66
C GLY A 963 -24.64 0.31 22.42
N THR A 964 -24.71 -0.36 21.26
CA THR A 964 -25.71 -1.40 20.99
C THR A 964 -25.55 -2.57 21.96
N ILE A 965 -26.64 -2.96 22.61
CA ILE A 965 -26.68 -4.09 23.54
C ILE A 965 -27.33 -5.29 22.84
N ILE A 966 -26.66 -6.45 22.90
CA ILE A 966 -27.13 -7.71 22.30
C ILE A 966 -27.18 -8.76 23.40
N GLU A 967 -28.38 -9.19 23.79
CA GLU A 967 -28.55 -10.26 24.78
C GLU A 967 -27.92 -11.57 24.31
N ALA A 968 -27.20 -12.23 25.22
CA ALA A 968 -26.50 -13.47 24.94
C ALA A 968 -26.47 -14.37 26.18
N ASN A 969 -26.64 -15.67 25.98
CA ASN A 969 -26.30 -16.69 26.97
C ASN A 969 -24.98 -17.38 26.64
N ILE A 970 -24.58 -17.36 25.37
CA ILE A 970 -23.36 -17.99 24.87
C ILE A 970 -22.68 -17.02 23.90
N VAL A 971 -21.38 -16.81 24.08
CA VAL A 971 -20.58 -15.93 23.23
C VAL A 971 -19.38 -16.67 22.67
N ILE A 972 -19.28 -16.71 21.35
CA ILE A 972 -18.20 -17.36 20.62
C ILE A 972 -17.29 -16.26 20.10
N VAL A 973 -16.04 -16.27 20.51
CA VAL A 973 -15.01 -15.37 20.00
C VAL A 973 -14.37 -16.04 18.77
N ALA A 974 -14.77 -15.62 17.58
CA ALA A 974 -14.34 -16.15 16.29
C ALA A 974 -13.42 -15.15 15.56
N THR A 975 -12.39 -14.69 16.26
CA THR A 975 -11.51 -13.57 15.86
C THR A 975 -10.21 -13.98 15.18
N GLY A 976 -10.08 -15.27 14.84
CA GLY A 976 -8.96 -15.81 14.07
C GLY A 976 -7.79 -16.28 14.93
N PHE A 977 -6.63 -16.42 14.30
CA PHE A 977 -5.44 -17.06 14.87
C PHE A 977 -4.17 -16.31 14.46
N LYS A 978 -3.10 -16.47 15.23
CA LYS A 978 -1.78 -15.92 14.91
C LYS A 978 -1.24 -16.53 13.61
N ARG A 979 -0.34 -15.80 12.92
CA ARG A 979 0.18 -16.18 11.61
C ARG A 979 1.20 -17.33 11.74
N SER A 980 1.48 -17.99 10.62
CA SER A 980 2.48 -19.06 10.57
C SER A 980 3.91 -18.57 10.84
N SER A 981 4.20 -17.29 10.57
CA SER A 981 5.46 -16.63 10.93
C SER A 981 5.72 -16.65 12.43
N ASP A 982 4.69 -16.41 13.25
CA ASP A 982 4.79 -16.44 14.71
C ASP A 982 5.15 -17.84 15.22
N MET A 983 4.65 -18.88 14.55
CA MET A 983 5.00 -20.27 14.85
C MET A 983 6.43 -20.60 14.43
N ALA A 984 6.86 -20.11 13.26
CA ALA A 984 8.23 -20.30 12.77
C ALA A 984 9.24 -19.65 13.74
N GLU A 985 8.98 -18.42 14.19
CA GLU A 985 9.80 -17.72 15.17
C GLU A 985 9.86 -18.42 16.52
N ARG A 986 8.73 -18.96 16.99
CA ARG A 986 8.72 -19.75 18.24
C ARG A 986 9.60 -21.01 18.17
N ILE A 987 9.58 -21.69 17.02
CA ILE A 987 10.31 -22.96 16.84
C ILE A 987 11.80 -22.70 16.57
N MET A 988 12.10 -21.74 15.69
CA MET A 988 13.46 -21.49 15.19
C MET A 988 14.23 -20.43 15.99
N GLY A 989 13.52 -19.56 16.72
CA GLY A 989 14.09 -18.40 17.40
C GLY A 989 14.14 -17.14 16.52
N GLU A 990 14.06 -15.98 17.17
CA GLU A 990 14.02 -14.66 16.52
C GLU A 990 15.27 -14.38 15.68
N GLU A 991 16.48 -14.65 16.21
CA GLU A 991 17.74 -14.42 15.49
C GLU A 991 17.85 -15.27 14.22
N PHE A 992 17.38 -16.51 14.26
CA PHE A 992 17.35 -17.39 13.09
C PHE A 992 16.36 -16.84 12.05
N MET A 993 15.15 -16.51 12.47
CA MET A 993 14.10 -16.01 11.57
C MET A 993 14.43 -14.65 10.96
N ALA A 994 15.19 -13.79 11.67
CA ALA A 994 15.69 -12.54 11.12
C ALA A 994 16.56 -12.73 9.87
N LYS A 995 17.31 -13.84 9.78
CA LYS A 995 18.10 -14.19 8.59
C LYS A 995 17.22 -14.70 7.44
N VAL A 996 16.17 -15.45 7.76
CA VAL A 996 15.22 -15.97 6.76
C VAL A 996 14.35 -14.85 6.17
N GLY A 997 14.03 -13.83 6.98
CA GLY A 997 13.14 -12.74 6.64
C GLY A 997 11.67 -13.07 6.93
N ASN A 998 10.77 -12.20 6.47
CA ASN A 998 9.34 -12.30 6.75
C ASN A 998 8.69 -13.45 5.97
N VAL A 999 8.69 -14.65 6.55
CA VAL A 999 8.15 -15.86 5.93
C VAL A 999 6.73 -15.66 5.43
N GLY A 1000 6.51 -16.00 4.16
CA GLY A 1000 5.22 -15.87 3.51
C GLY A 1000 4.88 -14.46 3.04
N GLU A 1001 5.68 -13.43 3.31
CA GLU A 1001 5.53 -12.13 2.63
C GLU A 1001 6.08 -12.19 1.19
N LEU A 1002 5.92 -11.10 0.43
CA LEU A 1002 6.40 -11.02 -0.94
C LEU A 1002 7.76 -10.30 -1.02
N ASP A 1003 8.69 -10.87 -1.76
CA ASP A 1003 9.99 -10.26 -2.04
C ASP A 1003 9.92 -9.23 -3.18
N GLU A 1004 11.09 -8.74 -3.61
CA GLU A 1004 11.23 -7.77 -4.70
C GLU A 1004 10.70 -8.31 -6.04
N GLU A 1005 10.78 -9.63 -6.24
CA GLU A 1005 10.27 -10.34 -7.42
C GLU A 1005 8.79 -10.71 -7.31
N LYS A 1006 8.16 -10.36 -6.18
CA LYS A 1006 6.78 -10.67 -5.84
C LYS A 1006 6.52 -12.17 -5.71
N GLU A 1007 7.54 -12.93 -5.32
CA GLU A 1007 7.43 -14.32 -4.89
C GLU A 1007 7.41 -14.45 -3.37
N ARG A 1008 6.88 -15.57 -2.87
CA ARG A 1008 6.75 -15.79 -1.42
C ARG A 1008 8.10 -16.07 -0.78
N ILE A 1009 8.43 -15.35 0.29
CA ILE A 1009 9.65 -15.61 1.07
C ILE A 1009 9.54 -16.97 1.76
N ALA A 1010 10.57 -17.80 1.63
CA ALA A 1010 10.74 -19.15 2.19
C ALA A 1010 9.75 -20.24 1.76
N TRP A 1011 8.53 -19.90 1.33
CA TRP A 1011 7.56 -20.92 0.91
C TRP A 1011 8.05 -21.62 -0.36
N TRP A 1012 8.37 -22.90 -0.21
CA TRP A 1012 8.80 -23.80 -1.29
C TRP A 1012 10.11 -23.40 -1.99
N ARG A 1013 10.88 -22.50 -1.38
CA ARG A 1013 12.08 -21.86 -1.95
C ARG A 1013 13.27 -21.96 -1.01
N PRO A 1014 14.51 -21.87 -1.52
CA PRO A 1014 15.70 -21.74 -0.69
C PRO A 1014 15.60 -20.46 0.16
N THR A 1015 16.21 -20.50 1.34
CA THR A 1015 16.33 -19.34 2.22
C THR A 1015 17.79 -18.92 2.34
N ALA A 1016 18.04 -17.78 2.98
CA ALA A 1016 19.41 -17.34 3.29
C ALA A 1016 20.11 -18.26 4.32
N VAL A 1017 19.40 -19.20 4.94
CA VAL A 1017 19.99 -20.21 5.82
C VAL A 1017 19.99 -21.56 5.09
N PRO A 1018 21.16 -22.08 4.69
CA PRO A 1018 21.22 -23.31 3.92
C PRO A 1018 20.59 -24.50 4.66
N GLY A 1019 19.87 -25.31 3.91
CA GLY A 1019 19.18 -26.49 4.41
C GLY A 1019 17.86 -26.21 5.13
N PHE A 1020 17.47 -24.96 5.37
CA PHE A 1020 16.18 -24.63 5.95
C PHE A 1020 15.13 -24.39 4.86
N TRP A 1021 13.95 -25.00 5.02
CA TRP A 1021 12.85 -24.94 4.07
C TRP A 1021 11.49 -24.75 4.77
N TYR A 1022 10.52 -24.21 4.04
CA TYR A 1022 9.15 -24.07 4.51
C TYR A 1022 8.15 -24.70 3.53
N MET A 1023 7.39 -25.69 3.99
CA MET A 1023 6.39 -26.40 3.19
C MET A 1023 5.00 -26.18 3.78
N THR A 1024 4.16 -25.40 3.09
CA THR A 1024 2.83 -25.03 3.57
C THR A 1024 1.80 -24.91 2.45
N GLY A 1025 0.52 -24.86 2.79
CA GLY A 1025 -0.56 -24.70 1.82
C GLY A 1025 -1.85 -25.47 2.11
N SER A 1026 -2.85 -25.26 1.25
CA SER A 1026 -4.00 -26.16 1.09
C SER A 1026 -3.55 -27.49 0.44
N PHE A 1027 -4.43 -28.49 0.38
CA PHE A 1027 -4.12 -29.77 -0.28
C PHE A 1027 -3.62 -29.57 -1.72
N LEU A 1028 -4.27 -28.70 -2.50
CA LEU A 1028 -3.83 -28.29 -3.84
C LEU A 1028 -2.37 -27.82 -3.83
N TRP A 1029 -2.01 -26.81 -3.03
CA TRP A 1029 -0.63 -26.30 -2.99
C TRP A 1029 0.36 -27.31 -2.42
N SER A 1030 -0.04 -28.08 -1.40
CA SER A 1030 0.79 -29.14 -0.84
C SER A 1030 1.15 -30.17 -1.91
N ARG A 1031 0.21 -30.56 -2.77
CA ARG A 1031 0.50 -31.42 -3.93
C ARG A 1031 1.42 -30.71 -4.92
N SER A 1032 1.02 -29.54 -5.43
CA SER A 1032 1.71 -28.88 -6.55
C SER A 1032 3.14 -28.47 -6.21
N PHE A 1033 3.39 -27.95 -5.01
CA PHE A 1033 4.70 -27.42 -4.61
C PHE A 1033 5.59 -28.41 -3.85
N SER A 1034 5.05 -29.57 -3.42
CA SER A 1034 5.89 -30.64 -2.84
C SER A 1034 6.95 -31.14 -3.82
N LYS A 1035 6.61 -31.20 -5.12
CA LYS A 1035 7.50 -31.68 -6.17
C LYS A 1035 8.68 -30.73 -6.42
N PRO A 1036 8.48 -29.43 -6.74
CA PRO A 1036 9.59 -28.48 -6.85
C PRO A 1036 10.50 -28.43 -5.62
N LEU A 1037 9.93 -28.50 -4.41
CA LEU A 1037 10.73 -28.51 -3.18
C LEU A 1037 11.55 -29.80 -3.03
N ALA A 1038 10.98 -30.96 -3.32
CA ALA A 1038 11.70 -32.23 -3.29
C ALA A 1038 12.84 -32.29 -4.32
N LEU A 1039 12.63 -31.75 -5.53
CA LEU A 1039 13.66 -31.65 -6.56
C LEU A 1039 14.83 -30.76 -6.11
N GLN A 1040 14.55 -29.62 -5.47
CA GLN A 1040 15.59 -28.74 -4.92
C GLN A 1040 16.40 -29.43 -3.81
N ILE A 1041 15.74 -30.13 -2.90
CA ILE A 1041 16.41 -30.89 -1.84
C ILE A 1041 17.28 -32.00 -2.45
N LYS A 1042 16.74 -32.79 -3.39
CA LYS A 1042 17.50 -33.83 -4.08
C LYS A 1042 18.70 -33.26 -4.84
N ALA A 1043 18.54 -32.12 -5.49
CA ALA A 1043 19.63 -31.45 -6.19
C ALA A 1043 20.74 -30.98 -5.25
N ALA A 1044 20.41 -30.51 -4.04
CA ALA A 1044 21.41 -30.16 -3.03
C ALA A 1044 22.16 -31.41 -2.52
N GLU A 1045 21.44 -32.50 -2.26
CA GLU A 1045 22.01 -33.77 -1.78
C GLU A 1045 22.97 -34.42 -2.79
N GLU A 1046 22.68 -34.30 -4.09
CA GLU A 1046 23.48 -34.89 -5.17
C GLU A 1046 24.49 -33.90 -5.78
N GLY A 1047 24.62 -32.69 -5.23
CA GLY A 1047 25.58 -31.68 -5.70
C GLY A 1047 25.25 -31.07 -7.08
N LEU A 1048 24.00 -31.19 -7.54
CA LEU A 1048 23.52 -30.55 -8.78
C LEU A 1048 23.35 -29.02 -8.63
N ASN A 1049 23.33 -28.53 -7.39
CA ASN A 1049 23.36 -27.12 -7.05
C ASN A 1049 24.66 -26.76 -6.29
N PRO A 1050 25.80 -26.60 -7.00
CA PRO A 1050 27.10 -26.41 -6.35
C PRO A 1050 27.20 -25.11 -5.53
N ASP A 1051 26.38 -24.11 -5.87
CA ASP A 1051 26.37 -22.81 -5.20
C ASP A 1051 25.52 -22.82 -3.91
N TYR A 1052 24.83 -23.92 -3.59
CA TYR A 1052 23.83 -23.95 -2.50
C TYR A 1052 24.40 -23.64 -1.11
N TYR A 1053 25.63 -24.08 -0.83
CA TYR A 1053 26.30 -23.88 0.46
C TYR A 1053 27.35 -22.75 0.45
N LEU A 1054 27.50 -22.04 -0.67
CA LEU A 1054 28.49 -20.96 -0.84
C LEU A 1054 27.96 -19.57 -0.43
N GLY A 1055 26.70 -19.50 0.01
CA GLY A 1055 25.95 -18.27 0.30
C GLY A 1055 26.09 -17.74 1.72
#